data_AF-A0A6A5BJN7-F1
#
_entry.id   AF-A0A6A5BJN7-F1
#
_cell.length_a   1.000
_cell.length_b   1.000
_cell.length_c   1.000
_cell.angle_alpha   90.00
_cell.angle_beta   90.00
_cell.angle_gamma   90.00
#
_symmetry.space_group_name_H-M   'P 1'
#
loop_
_entity.id
_entity.type
_entity.pdbx_description
1 polymer ?
#
loop_
_entity_poly.entity_id
_entity_poly.type
_entity_poly.pdbx_seq_one_letter_code
_entity_poly.pdbx_strand_id
1 'polypeptide(L)'
;MFSSSKQGARCSLQRLCQKAHRYPNTTTAIYRGYHLNHCLFSSSENITPSDDASNNSAPTRSGSARKKRFISMISSEEDEPASSSQGATLASSTPSSSAESTNNNPTTTAGSSRKSSISARSKVHSSSIAENNLQAPATRNGVFRYAIPWQDADYYNEQKLENEMRRIFEICHGCRRCFNLCDSFPTLFDLIDKVEVLENVPSSEFKKVVDKCTLCDLCYNNKCPYVPPHEFNIDFPHLLLRYRAVEQRKKNEKHVTSQPPIQLKETVGFLNQGVPQKKEFEAPVHDGVDRTLTLQKESELSQQLLTHMDRNGKILTRLPTAITNLMMNNALVRWFLDTIGLIHKKAYLPPFTFGTLIEKLKKKHQFMESAVGTTAAIDEKVILYTTCLGNYNKPELVETAKFVLLRNGVEVVVDYKQCCGMPFFEQGDLASVSHAAETVSNYLVSNYISKGYKVVTVVPSCSLMLKAEWANILPNNENVQLVKKNTMDISEYVVYLAKKNGGQLPTQDQIQSLPYSVTLHHACHARAQNIGNKGHEMLKFIPGINVSVIQKCSGHGGSFGTKKEHFDTAVKYGKPVAKKILQDSEKSNEHRHIVASECPLAAEHLSQVTSMSKEEKEGLVTTVSSQGDLHQIENKHPIEILAQAYGYVRK
;
A
#
# COMPACT_ATOMS: atom_id res chain seq x y z
N MET A 1 13.85 59.84 -48.40
CA MET A 1 15.11 59.31 -47.82
C MET A 1 14.80 57.98 -47.11
N PHE A 2 15.79 57.11 -46.92
CA PHE A 2 15.64 55.65 -46.83
C PHE A 2 15.23 55.07 -45.46
N SER A 3 14.47 53.93 -45.50
CA SER A 3 14.61 52.71 -44.66
C SER A 3 14.31 52.80 -43.13
N SER A 4 13.64 51.86 -42.42
CA SER A 4 13.12 50.50 -42.73
C SER A 4 11.99 50.02 -41.76
N SER A 5 11.28 48.95 -42.19
CA SER A 5 10.51 47.89 -41.47
C SER A 5 10.41 47.84 -39.92
N LYS A 6 9.37 47.28 -39.27
CA LYS A 6 8.13 46.57 -39.74
C LYS A 6 7.05 46.52 -38.62
N GLN A 7 5.83 46.14 -39.02
CA GLN A 7 4.60 45.93 -38.23
C GLN A 7 4.76 45.06 -36.94
N GLY A 8 3.89 45.11 -35.92
CA GLY A 8 2.66 45.89 -35.72
C GLY A 8 1.45 45.02 -35.30
N ALA A 9 0.68 45.43 -34.28
CA ALA A 9 -0.63 44.86 -33.94
C ALA A 9 -1.53 45.91 -33.26
N ARG A 10 -2.75 46.12 -33.79
CA ARG A 10 -3.77 47.04 -33.25
C ARG A 10 -5.03 46.28 -32.83
N CYS A 11 -5.48 46.56 -31.61
CA CYS A 11 -6.85 46.95 -31.24
C CYS A 11 -8.06 46.48 -32.10
N SER A 12 -9.07 45.85 -31.48
CA SER A 12 -10.35 46.54 -31.15
C SER A 12 -11.40 45.63 -30.48
N LEU A 13 -12.28 46.23 -29.68
CA LEU A 13 -13.46 45.61 -29.06
C LEU A 13 -14.60 45.43 -30.08
N GLN A 14 -15.56 44.52 -29.81
CA GLN A 14 -17.00 44.86 -29.83
C GLN A 14 -17.93 43.77 -29.22
N ARG A 15 -18.88 44.22 -28.38
CA ARG A 15 -20.30 43.77 -28.21
C ARG A 15 -20.61 42.29 -27.79
N LEU A 16 -21.81 41.95 -27.29
CA LEU A 16 -22.68 42.54 -26.24
C LEU A 16 -23.85 41.56 -25.94
N CYS A 17 -24.13 41.31 -24.64
CA CYS A 17 -25.45 40.96 -24.05
C CYS A 17 -26.16 39.59 -24.25
N GLN A 18 -27.02 39.31 -23.25
CA GLN A 18 -28.02 38.23 -23.07
C GLN A 18 -27.46 36.85 -22.62
N LYS A 19 -28.01 36.18 -21.59
CA LYS A 19 -29.14 36.48 -20.67
C LYS A 19 -28.92 35.70 -19.36
N ALA A 20 -29.06 36.35 -18.20
CA ALA A 20 -29.15 35.68 -16.89
C ALA A 20 -30.20 36.41 -16.04
N HIS A 21 -31.05 35.67 -15.31
CA HIS A 21 -32.20 36.24 -14.63
C HIS A 21 -32.43 35.57 -13.27
N ARG A 22 -32.54 36.41 -12.21
CA ARG A 22 -33.24 36.17 -10.93
C ARG A 22 -32.59 35.15 -9.95
N TYR A 23 -32.49 35.39 -8.64
CA TYR A 23 -32.77 36.60 -7.83
C TYR A 23 -31.99 36.53 -6.45
N PRO A 24 -32.17 37.39 -5.42
CA PRO A 24 -31.04 38.04 -4.71
C PRO A 24 -30.97 37.65 -3.21
N ASN A 25 -30.39 38.35 -2.21
CA ASN A 25 -29.94 39.75 -1.97
C ASN A 25 -28.89 39.76 -0.83
N THR A 26 -27.72 40.43 -0.95
CA THR A 26 -27.30 41.71 -0.25
C THR A 26 -27.16 41.62 1.29
N THR A 27 -26.18 42.25 1.97
CA THR A 27 -25.65 43.63 1.80
C THR A 27 -24.22 43.80 2.40
N THR A 28 -23.26 44.30 1.60
CA THR A 28 -22.36 45.49 1.74
C THR A 28 -21.78 45.89 3.14
N ALA A 29 -20.58 46.48 3.34
CA ALA A 29 -19.66 47.29 2.48
C ALA A 29 -18.15 47.11 2.84
N ILE A 30 -17.19 47.07 1.90
CA ILE A 30 -16.37 48.17 1.29
C ILE A 30 -15.59 49.10 2.27
N TYR A 31 -14.27 48.93 2.43
CA TYR A 31 -13.21 49.75 1.76
C TYR A 31 -11.78 49.28 2.14
N ARG A 32 -10.82 49.46 1.22
CA ARG A 32 -9.38 49.20 1.42
C ARG A 32 -8.62 50.47 1.03
N GLY A 33 -7.70 50.95 1.88
CA GLY A 33 -6.90 52.15 1.61
C GLY A 33 -5.58 52.13 2.38
N TYR A 34 -4.46 52.05 1.65
CA TYR A 34 -3.10 52.20 2.20
C TYR A 34 -2.74 53.69 2.30
N HIS A 35 -2.03 54.12 3.35
CA HIS A 35 -0.60 54.52 3.26
C HIS A 35 -0.04 55.19 4.54
N LEU A 36 1.21 54.83 4.85
CA LEU A 36 2.32 55.64 5.40
C LEU A 36 2.30 56.24 6.84
N ASN A 37 3.32 55.78 7.59
CA ASN A 37 4.41 56.55 8.22
C ASN A 37 4.39 56.96 9.71
N HIS A 38 5.53 56.65 10.36
CA HIS A 38 6.10 57.19 11.60
C HIS A 38 5.28 56.98 12.91
N CYS A 39 5.86 56.86 14.11
CA CYS A 39 7.27 56.93 14.52
C CYS A 39 7.58 56.06 15.76
N LEU A 40 8.90 55.96 16.03
CA LEU A 40 9.58 55.47 17.24
C LEU A 40 8.86 55.74 18.59
N PHE A 41 9.02 54.82 19.56
CA PHE A 41 9.71 55.11 20.84
C PHE A 41 10.13 53.83 21.59
N SER A 42 11.18 53.92 22.40
CA SER A 42 11.79 52.84 23.19
C SER A 42 11.76 53.13 24.70
N SER A 43 11.77 52.08 25.53
CA SER A 43 12.28 51.96 26.93
C SER A 43 11.39 50.93 27.65
N SER A 44 11.85 49.71 27.99
CA SER A 44 12.87 49.31 28.97
C SER A 44 12.39 49.38 30.43
N GLU A 45 12.21 48.22 31.07
CA GLU A 45 12.65 47.97 32.44
C GLU A 45 12.75 46.46 32.73
N ASN A 46 13.75 46.08 33.52
CA ASN A 46 13.97 44.71 33.99
C ASN A 46 13.20 44.48 35.31
N ILE A 47 12.97 43.22 35.71
CA ILE A 47 13.27 42.67 37.05
C ILE A 47 12.97 41.16 37.10
N THR A 48 13.94 40.42 37.63
CA THR A 48 13.89 39.08 38.27
C THR A 48 14.70 39.22 39.60
N PRO A 49 14.69 38.30 40.59
CA PRO A 49 14.26 36.89 40.65
C PRO A 49 13.13 36.71 41.72
N SER A 50 12.94 35.69 42.58
CA SER A 50 13.67 34.42 42.93
C SER A 50 12.77 33.43 43.69
N ASP A 51 12.97 32.14 43.40
CA ASP A 51 13.06 30.98 44.32
C ASP A 51 11.98 30.62 45.38
N ASP A 52 12.12 29.35 45.82
CA ASP A 52 11.63 28.69 47.04
C ASP A 52 10.20 28.10 47.18
N ALA A 53 10.14 26.81 46.83
CA ALA A 53 10.06 25.70 47.79
C ALA A 53 8.84 25.51 48.75
N SER A 54 8.22 24.34 48.53
CA SER A 54 7.91 23.30 49.54
C SER A 54 6.52 23.21 50.22
N ASN A 55 6.18 21.93 50.48
CA ASN A 55 5.40 21.40 51.60
C ASN A 55 3.86 21.48 51.66
N ASN A 56 3.28 20.33 51.28
CA ASN A 56 2.55 19.41 52.16
C ASN A 56 1.06 19.62 52.55
N SER A 57 0.46 18.44 52.76
CA SER A 57 -0.71 18.11 53.59
C SER A 57 -2.12 18.37 53.05
N ALA A 58 -2.81 17.25 52.79
CA ALA A 58 -4.27 17.18 52.89
C ALA A 58 -4.70 17.29 54.37
N PRO A 59 -6.00 17.52 54.64
CA PRO A 59 -6.76 16.34 55.09
C PRO A 59 -8.20 16.25 54.56
N THR A 60 -8.73 15.04 54.73
CA THR A 60 -10.08 14.54 54.41
C THR A 60 -11.22 15.26 55.14
N ARG A 61 -12.43 15.35 54.52
CA ARG A 61 -13.66 14.69 55.05
C ARG A 61 -14.90 14.74 54.13
N SER A 62 -15.50 13.56 53.95
CA SER A 62 -16.95 13.22 53.90
C SER A 62 -18.04 14.31 53.69
N GLY A 63 -19.07 14.00 52.87
CA GLY A 63 -20.37 14.70 53.03
C GLY A 63 -21.51 14.46 52.02
N SER A 64 -22.15 13.29 52.04
CA SER A 64 -23.56 13.03 51.69
C SER A 64 -24.31 13.88 50.62
N ALA A 65 -24.56 13.23 49.49
CA ALA A 65 -25.82 13.19 48.71
C ALA A 65 -27.03 14.09 49.07
N ARG A 66 -27.68 14.65 48.03
CA ARG A 66 -29.15 14.72 47.98
C ARG A 66 -29.74 14.65 46.56
N LYS A 67 -30.75 13.79 46.38
CA LYS A 67 -31.56 13.61 45.16
C LYS A 67 -32.41 14.84 44.82
N LYS A 68 -32.68 15.07 43.54
CA LYS A 68 -34.04 15.33 43.01
C LYS A 68 -34.25 14.56 41.69
N ARG A 69 -35.51 14.22 41.39
CA ARG A 69 -36.02 13.31 40.33
C ARG A 69 -37.12 14.03 39.51
N PHE A 70 -37.65 13.35 38.48
CA PHE A 70 -38.84 13.68 37.65
C PHE A 70 -38.57 14.73 36.54
N ILE A 71 -39.03 14.64 35.28
CA ILE A 71 -39.89 13.72 34.46
C ILE A 71 -39.36 13.77 32.99
N SER A 72 -39.09 12.69 32.24
CA SER A 72 -39.96 11.67 31.59
C SER A 72 -40.69 12.11 30.30
N MET A 73 -40.23 11.58 29.13
CA MET A 73 -40.99 10.96 28.00
C MET A 73 -39.97 10.66 26.87
N ILE A 74 -39.73 9.40 26.43
CA ILE A 74 -40.52 8.54 25.48
C ILE A 74 -40.55 9.16 24.07
N SER A 75 -40.15 8.53 22.95
CA SER A 75 -39.42 7.27 22.59
C SER A 75 -38.68 7.52 21.26
N SER A 76 -38.01 6.63 20.50
CA SER A 76 -37.56 5.20 20.51
C SER A 76 -36.36 5.14 19.51
N GLU A 77 -35.38 4.22 19.50
CA GLU A 77 -35.31 2.73 19.53
C GLU A 77 -35.72 2.01 18.22
N GLU A 78 -34.71 1.47 17.52
CA GLU A 78 -34.74 0.18 16.79
C GLU A 78 -33.40 -0.55 17.08
N ASP A 79 -33.49 -1.85 17.39
CA ASP A 79 -32.41 -2.68 17.97
C ASP A 79 -31.80 -3.70 16.99
N GLU A 80 -30.55 -4.10 17.27
CA GLU A 80 -29.91 -5.34 16.77
C GLU A 80 -29.97 -6.42 17.87
N PRO A 81 -30.35 -7.69 17.56
CA PRO A 81 -30.45 -8.74 18.58
C PRO A 81 -29.14 -9.54 18.75
N ALA A 82 -28.58 -9.49 19.96
CA ALA A 82 -27.60 -10.48 20.43
C ALA A 82 -28.30 -11.69 21.07
N SER A 83 -27.79 -12.90 20.84
CA SER A 83 -28.29 -14.13 21.47
C SER A 83 -27.29 -14.70 22.47
N SER A 84 -27.78 -15.25 23.58
CA SER A 84 -26.93 -15.93 24.57
C SER A 84 -27.66 -17.09 25.27
N SER A 85 -26.96 -18.23 25.33
CA SER A 85 -27.07 -19.34 26.30
C SER A 85 -28.45 -19.88 26.72
N GLN A 86 -28.60 -21.20 26.60
CA GLN A 86 -28.71 -22.09 27.78
C GLN A 86 -28.21 -23.49 27.38
N GLY A 87 -27.75 -24.28 28.36
CA GLY A 87 -27.18 -25.62 28.12
C GLY A 87 -27.92 -26.70 28.89
N ALA A 88 -27.72 -27.95 28.47
CA ALA A 88 -28.12 -29.15 29.22
C ALA A 88 -27.13 -30.29 28.94
N THR A 89 -27.03 -31.24 29.88
CA THR A 89 -25.97 -32.25 29.97
C THR A 89 -26.46 -33.68 29.70
N LEU A 90 -25.49 -34.55 29.38
CA LEU A 90 -25.43 -36.01 29.61
C LEU A 90 -26.13 -37.02 28.65
N ALA A 91 -25.48 -38.20 28.65
CA ALA A 91 -25.98 -39.55 28.30
C ALA A 91 -26.02 -40.02 26.83
N SER A 92 -24.91 -40.62 26.42
CA SER A 92 -24.78 -41.94 25.74
C SER A 92 -26.05 -42.67 25.23
N SER A 93 -26.07 -43.01 23.93
CA SER A 93 -26.20 -44.41 23.45
C SER A 93 -26.09 -44.52 21.93
N THR A 94 -25.19 -45.40 21.47
CA THR A 94 -25.35 -46.19 20.23
C THR A 94 -26.42 -47.28 20.51
N PRO A 95 -27.16 -47.84 19.51
CA PRO A 95 -26.52 -48.43 18.33
C PRO A 95 -27.30 -48.48 16.99
N SER A 96 -26.52 -48.84 15.95
CA SER A 96 -26.81 -49.78 14.84
C SER A 96 -28.11 -49.72 14.01
N SER A 97 -27.90 -50.01 12.71
CA SER A 97 -28.81 -50.72 11.78
C SER A 97 -30.13 -50.02 11.41
N SER A 98 -30.67 -50.17 10.21
CA SER A 98 -30.12 -50.75 8.96
C SER A 98 -30.96 -50.24 7.79
N ALA A 99 -30.43 -50.47 6.58
CA ALA A 99 -31.13 -50.36 5.30
C ALA A 99 -32.65 -50.58 5.33
N GLU A 100 -33.38 -49.80 4.54
CA GLU A 100 -33.94 -50.36 3.31
C GLU A 100 -34.32 -49.28 2.28
N SER A 101 -34.07 -49.63 1.01
CA SER A 101 -34.53 -48.87 -0.15
C SER A 101 -35.90 -49.37 -0.59
N THR A 102 -36.88 -48.49 -0.76
CA THR A 102 -37.98 -48.74 -1.70
C THR A 102 -38.26 -47.50 -2.54
N ASN A 103 -38.21 -47.70 -3.86
CA ASN A 103 -38.81 -46.78 -4.82
C ASN A 103 -40.30 -46.62 -4.53
N ASN A 104 -40.88 -45.48 -4.88
CA ASN A 104 -42.12 -45.44 -5.68
C ASN A 104 -42.35 -44.04 -6.27
N ASN A 105 -42.15 -43.91 -7.58
CA ASN A 105 -42.83 -42.90 -8.39
C ASN A 105 -44.24 -43.43 -8.72
N PRO A 106 -45.21 -42.52 -8.90
CA PRO A 106 -46.00 -42.64 -10.12
C PRO A 106 -46.18 -41.30 -10.87
N THR A 107 -45.85 -41.36 -12.16
CA THR A 107 -46.59 -40.75 -13.28
C THR A 107 -48.11 -40.68 -13.01
N THR A 108 -48.92 -39.72 -13.47
CA THR A 108 -48.84 -38.80 -14.62
C THR A 108 -50.02 -37.82 -14.54
N THR A 109 -49.90 -36.60 -15.09
CA THR A 109 -50.92 -36.01 -15.99
C THR A 109 -50.34 -34.82 -16.74
N ALA A 110 -50.64 -34.69 -18.04
CA ALA A 110 -50.15 -33.62 -18.90
C ALA A 110 -51.18 -32.49 -19.07
N GLY A 111 -50.71 -31.25 -19.19
CA GLY A 111 -51.50 -30.08 -19.55
C GLY A 111 -50.74 -29.21 -20.55
N SER A 112 -51.31 -28.98 -21.73
CA SER A 112 -50.61 -28.39 -22.88
C SER A 112 -50.63 -26.86 -22.92
N SER A 113 -49.56 -26.33 -23.53
CA SER A 113 -49.45 -25.06 -24.30
C SER A 113 -48.80 -23.87 -23.56
N ARG A 114 -48.00 -23.01 -24.21
CA ARG A 114 -47.68 -22.80 -25.64
C ARG A 114 -46.17 -22.67 -25.87
N LYS A 115 -45.70 -22.99 -27.09
CA LYS A 115 -44.33 -22.69 -27.56
C LYS A 115 -44.24 -21.25 -28.09
N SER A 116 -43.16 -20.55 -27.79
CA SER A 116 -42.56 -19.54 -28.66
C SER A 116 -41.05 -19.79 -28.74
N SER A 117 -40.52 -19.84 -29.96
CA SER A 117 -39.20 -20.35 -30.26
C SER A 117 -38.19 -19.24 -30.54
N ILE A 118 -37.05 -19.25 -29.84
CA ILE A 118 -35.80 -18.71 -30.40
C ILE A 118 -34.70 -19.75 -30.13
N SER A 119 -34.09 -20.24 -31.20
CA SER A 119 -33.00 -21.23 -31.18
C SER A 119 -31.80 -20.65 -31.93
N ALA A 120 -30.73 -20.38 -31.19
CA ALA A 120 -29.40 -20.13 -31.75
C ALA A 120 -28.32 -20.53 -30.72
N ARG A 121 -28.19 -21.84 -30.47
CA ARG A 121 -27.22 -22.38 -29.51
C ARG A 121 -25.84 -22.48 -30.16
N SER A 122 -25.02 -21.44 -30.01
CA SER A 122 -23.61 -21.51 -30.42
C SER A 122 -22.89 -22.59 -29.60
N LYS A 123 -22.26 -23.56 -30.28
CA LYS A 123 -21.43 -24.58 -29.65
C LYS A 123 -20.08 -23.97 -29.29
N VAL A 124 -19.93 -23.52 -28.04
CA VAL A 124 -18.60 -23.29 -27.48
C VAL A 124 -17.86 -24.63 -27.46
N HIS A 125 -16.74 -24.72 -28.18
CA HIS A 125 -15.83 -25.86 -28.10
C HIS A 125 -15.17 -25.85 -26.71
N SER A 126 -15.60 -26.75 -25.83
CA SER A 126 -14.88 -27.04 -24.60
C SER A 126 -13.61 -27.83 -24.94
N SER A 127 -12.54 -27.14 -25.33
CA SER A 127 -11.20 -27.73 -25.37
C SER A 127 -10.81 -28.11 -23.93
N SER A 128 -10.58 -29.39 -23.71
CA SER A 128 -10.29 -29.97 -22.40
C SER A 128 -9.05 -29.35 -21.76
N ILE A 129 -9.25 -28.43 -20.80
CA ILE A 129 -8.23 -28.12 -19.80
C ILE A 129 -8.13 -29.34 -18.89
N ALA A 130 -6.93 -29.87 -18.72
CA ALA A 130 -6.72 -31.09 -17.96
C ALA A 130 -7.14 -30.90 -16.48
N GLU A 131 -8.16 -31.65 -16.05
CA GLU A 131 -8.59 -31.76 -14.65
C GLU A 131 -7.55 -32.53 -13.84
N ASN A 132 -6.42 -31.90 -13.52
CA ASN A 132 -5.40 -32.47 -12.63
C ASN A 132 -4.61 -31.37 -11.89
N ASN A 133 -5.33 -30.50 -11.17
CA ASN A 133 -4.79 -29.71 -10.05
C ASN A 133 -5.91 -29.04 -9.23
N LEU A 134 -6.81 -29.83 -8.63
CA LEU A 134 -7.68 -29.31 -7.55
C LEU A 134 -6.84 -29.07 -6.29
N GLN A 135 -6.23 -27.89 -6.21
CA GLN A 135 -5.65 -27.39 -4.97
C GLN A 135 -6.77 -27.06 -3.95
N ALA A 136 -6.44 -27.24 -2.67
CA ALA A 136 -7.38 -27.40 -1.56
C ALA A 136 -8.47 -26.30 -1.43
N PRO A 137 -9.66 -26.64 -0.87
CA PRO A 137 -10.75 -25.69 -0.68
C PRO A 137 -10.34 -24.49 0.17
N ALA A 138 -10.86 -23.31 -0.20
CA ALA A 138 -10.51 -22.04 0.42
C ALA A 138 -10.66 -22.05 1.94
N THR A 139 -9.58 -21.72 2.65
CA THR A 139 -9.61 -21.52 4.10
C THR A 139 -10.54 -20.36 4.46
N ARG A 140 -11.36 -20.56 5.51
CA ARG A 140 -12.56 -19.80 5.95
C ARG A 140 -12.59 -18.25 5.93
N ASN A 141 -11.53 -17.53 5.55
CA ASN A 141 -11.45 -16.05 5.57
C ASN A 141 -10.72 -15.44 4.35
N GLY A 142 -10.65 -16.10 3.19
CA GLY A 142 -9.93 -15.57 2.02
C GLY A 142 -10.66 -15.75 0.69
N VAL A 143 -10.49 -14.77 -0.22
CA VAL A 143 -10.79 -14.95 -1.65
C VAL A 143 -9.84 -16.01 -2.20
N PHE A 144 -10.38 -17.01 -2.90
CA PHE A 144 -9.56 -18.05 -3.53
C PHE A 144 -8.86 -17.47 -4.76
N ARG A 145 -7.53 -17.62 -4.87
CA ARG A 145 -6.70 -17.12 -5.98
C ARG A 145 -5.88 -18.27 -6.55
N TYR A 146 -5.85 -18.36 -7.89
CA TYR A 146 -5.01 -19.35 -8.58
C TYR A 146 -3.53 -18.95 -8.52
N ALA A 147 -2.65 -19.95 -8.59
CA ALA A 147 -1.23 -19.70 -8.79
C ALA A 147 -0.97 -19.07 -10.16
N ILE A 148 0.07 -18.24 -10.26
CA ILE A 148 0.52 -17.60 -11.49
C ILE A 148 1.33 -18.63 -12.28
N PRO A 149 0.91 -19.08 -13.47
CA PRO A 149 1.62 -20.10 -14.24
C PRO A 149 2.80 -19.49 -15.02
N TRP A 150 3.64 -18.68 -14.36
CA TRP A 150 4.68 -17.86 -15.00
C TRP A 150 5.80 -18.65 -15.66
N GLN A 151 5.90 -19.96 -15.40
CA GLN A 151 6.85 -20.86 -16.06
C GLN A 151 6.28 -21.50 -17.34
N ASP A 152 4.98 -21.36 -17.59
CA ASP A 152 4.32 -21.83 -18.81
C ASP A 152 4.67 -20.93 -20.00
N ALA A 153 4.97 -21.53 -21.15
CA ALA A 153 5.16 -20.80 -22.39
C ALA A 153 3.90 -19.99 -22.78
N ASP A 154 2.71 -20.52 -22.49
CA ASP A 154 1.44 -19.83 -22.76
C ASP A 154 1.25 -18.56 -21.92
N TYR A 155 1.86 -18.47 -20.74
CA TYR A 155 1.80 -17.26 -19.93
C TYR A 155 2.39 -16.05 -20.66
N TYR A 156 3.40 -16.26 -21.49
CA TYR A 156 4.04 -15.20 -22.30
C TYR A 156 3.48 -15.06 -23.72
N ASN A 157 2.52 -15.90 -24.13
CA ASN A 157 1.91 -15.82 -25.44
C ASN A 157 1.06 -14.55 -25.59
N GLU A 158 1.44 -13.67 -26.52
CA GLU A 158 0.82 -12.36 -26.70
C GLU A 158 -0.65 -12.43 -27.11
N GLN A 159 -1.01 -13.35 -28.00
CA GLN A 159 -2.41 -13.50 -28.44
C GLN A 159 -3.29 -13.99 -27.28
N LYS A 160 -2.81 -14.95 -26.48
CA LYS A 160 -3.51 -15.43 -25.28
C LYS A 160 -3.57 -14.38 -24.17
N LEU A 161 -2.60 -13.45 -24.12
CA LEU A 161 -2.67 -12.27 -23.26
C LEU A 161 -3.72 -11.28 -23.78
N GLU A 162 -3.69 -10.90 -25.05
CA GLU A 162 -4.64 -9.94 -25.63
C GLU A 162 -6.08 -10.42 -25.52
N ASN A 163 -6.35 -11.68 -25.86
CA ASN A 163 -7.69 -12.27 -25.75
C ASN A 163 -8.23 -12.18 -24.30
N GLU A 164 -7.37 -12.46 -23.32
CA GLU A 164 -7.74 -12.38 -21.89
C GLU A 164 -7.88 -10.93 -21.41
N MET A 165 -7.06 -10.01 -21.93
CA MET A 165 -7.24 -8.58 -21.68
C MET A 165 -8.58 -8.10 -22.20
N ARG A 166 -8.93 -8.42 -23.45
CA ARG A 166 -10.24 -8.07 -24.04
C ARG A 166 -11.39 -8.60 -23.18
N ARG A 167 -11.37 -9.91 -22.87
CA ARG A 167 -12.38 -10.56 -22.03
C ARG A 167 -12.57 -9.89 -20.67
N ILE A 168 -11.48 -9.64 -19.93
CA ILE A 168 -11.57 -8.99 -18.61
C ILE A 168 -11.95 -7.52 -18.73
N PHE A 169 -11.46 -6.81 -19.75
CA PHE A 169 -11.73 -5.38 -19.97
C PHE A 169 -13.21 -5.13 -20.29
N GLU A 170 -13.82 -5.96 -21.11
CA GLU A 170 -15.26 -5.94 -21.43
C GLU A 170 -16.11 -6.08 -20.16
N ILE A 171 -15.85 -7.12 -19.36
CA ILE A 171 -16.60 -7.37 -18.12
C ILE A 171 -16.36 -6.24 -17.09
N CYS A 172 -15.14 -5.70 -17.01
CA CYS A 172 -14.84 -4.54 -16.16
C CYS A 172 -15.59 -3.28 -16.60
N HIS A 173 -15.70 -3.04 -17.91
CA HIS A 173 -16.38 -1.90 -18.52
C HIS A 173 -17.91 -1.96 -18.37
N GLY A 174 -18.51 -3.15 -18.51
CA GLY A 174 -19.91 -3.37 -18.19
C GLY A 174 -20.22 -3.21 -16.70
N CYS A 175 -19.28 -3.58 -15.81
CA CYS A 175 -19.49 -3.53 -14.36
C CYS A 175 -19.24 -2.15 -13.72
N ARG A 176 -18.22 -1.40 -14.17
CA ARG A 176 -17.73 -0.08 -13.68
C ARG A 176 -17.45 0.10 -12.17
N ARG A 177 -17.77 -0.87 -11.32
CA ARG A 177 -17.69 -0.84 -9.84
C ARG A 177 -16.31 -0.42 -9.28
N CYS A 178 -15.23 -0.63 -10.04
CA CYS A 178 -13.86 -0.33 -9.64
C CYS A 178 -13.37 1.09 -9.99
N PHE A 179 -14.20 1.94 -10.63
CA PHE A 179 -13.86 3.32 -11.05
C PHE A 179 -13.09 4.14 -10.00
N ASN A 180 -13.51 4.06 -8.73
CA ASN A 180 -12.99 4.90 -7.64
C ASN A 180 -11.75 4.32 -6.92
N LEU A 181 -11.05 3.33 -7.50
CA LEU A 181 -9.90 2.67 -6.87
C LEU A 181 -8.53 3.23 -7.31
N CYS A 182 -8.30 3.33 -8.62
CA CYS A 182 -7.06 3.83 -9.24
C CYS A 182 -7.33 4.26 -10.69
N ASP A 183 -6.42 5.01 -11.31
CA ASP A 183 -6.60 5.59 -12.65
C ASP A 183 -6.67 4.53 -13.77
N SER A 184 -6.34 3.27 -13.49
CA SER A 184 -6.44 2.15 -14.43
C SER A 184 -7.88 1.95 -14.92
N PHE A 185 -8.88 2.02 -14.03
CA PHE A 185 -10.28 1.81 -14.40
C PHE A 185 -10.90 2.99 -15.17
N PRO A 186 -10.75 4.27 -14.76
CA PRO A 186 -11.13 5.41 -15.59
C PRO A 186 -10.46 5.38 -16.96
N THR A 187 -9.16 5.11 -17.04
CA THR A 187 -8.43 5.01 -18.33
C THR A 187 -9.01 3.91 -19.21
N LEU A 188 -9.34 2.75 -18.64
CA LEU A 188 -10.00 1.67 -19.36
C LEU A 188 -11.37 2.09 -19.92
N PHE A 189 -12.20 2.74 -19.10
CA PHE A 189 -13.54 3.13 -19.52
C PHE A 189 -13.49 4.24 -20.58
N ASP A 190 -12.63 5.24 -20.39
CA ASP A 190 -12.40 6.33 -21.35
C ASP A 190 -11.82 5.85 -22.70
N LEU A 191 -11.15 4.68 -22.73
CA LEU A 191 -10.66 4.08 -23.98
C LEU A 191 -11.79 3.40 -24.76
N ILE A 192 -12.66 2.65 -24.09
CA ILE A 192 -13.76 1.93 -24.73
C ILE A 192 -14.90 2.89 -25.10
N ASP A 193 -15.25 3.84 -24.21
CA ASP A 193 -16.34 4.81 -24.44
C ASP A 193 -16.08 5.74 -25.65
N LYS A 194 -14.83 5.87 -26.11
CA LYS A 194 -14.46 6.64 -27.32
C LYS A 194 -14.68 5.90 -28.64
N VAL A 195 -14.77 4.58 -28.61
CA VAL A 195 -14.92 3.71 -29.80
C VAL A 195 -16.16 2.82 -29.72
N GLU A 196 -16.99 3.05 -28.70
CA GLU A 196 -18.23 2.37 -28.30
C GLU A 196 -18.10 0.86 -27.95
N VAL A 197 -17.20 0.15 -28.63
CA VAL A 197 -17.07 -1.31 -28.62
C VAL A 197 -15.58 -1.70 -28.49
N LEU A 198 -15.25 -2.64 -27.60
CA LEU A 198 -13.87 -2.94 -27.20
C LEU A 198 -13.01 -3.50 -28.34
N GLU A 199 -13.60 -4.22 -29.29
CA GLU A 199 -12.96 -4.74 -30.49
C GLU A 199 -12.29 -3.63 -31.31
N ASN A 200 -12.85 -2.42 -31.28
CA ASN A 200 -12.30 -1.25 -31.98
C ASN A 200 -11.10 -0.61 -31.24
N VAL A 201 -10.80 -1.00 -30.00
CA VAL A 201 -9.64 -0.48 -29.25
C VAL A 201 -8.35 -1.17 -29.76
N PRO A 202 -7.36 -0.41 -30.26
CA PRO A 202 -6.06 -0.97 -30.65
C PRO A 202 -5.32 -1.53 -29.44
N SER A 203 -4.72 -2.71 -29.57
CA SER A 203 -4.05 -3.41 -28.47
C SER A 203 -2.86 -2.63 -27.87
N SER A 204 -2.27 -1.73 -28.66
CA SER A 204 -1.22 -0.79 -28.22
C SER A 204 -1.70 0.20 -27.14
N GLU A 205 -3.00 0.53 -27.11
CA GLU A 205 -3.59 1.43 -26.14
C GLU A 205 -3.76 0.78 -24.76
N PHE A 206 -3.81 -0.55 -24.67
CA PHE A 206 -3.95 -1.29 -23.41
C PHE A 206 -2.82 -0.99 -22.42
N LYS A 207 -1.61 -0.62 -22.91
CA LYS A 207 -0.51 -0.19 -22.05
C LYS A 207 -0.91 0.98 -21.15
N LYS A 208 -1.75 1.90 -21.63
CA LYS A 208 -2.22 3.07 -20.84
C LYS A 208 -3.01 2.63 -19.60
N VAL A 209 -3.74 1.51 -19.68
CA VAL A 209 -4.45 0.89 -18.54
C VAL A 209 -3.45 0.23 -17.58
N VAL A 210 -2.48 -0.51 -18.14
CA VAL A 210 -1.42 -1.21 -17.39
C VAL A 210 -0.58 -0.22 -16.58
N ASP A 211 -0.15 0.88 -17.18
CA ASP A 211 0.75 1.88 -16.56
C ASP A 211 0.11 2.57 -15.36
N LYS A 212 -1.22 2.66 -15.31
CA LYS A 212 -1.96 3.26 -14.17
C LYS A 212 -2.29 2.26 -13.05
N CYS A 213 -1.89 0.99 -13.17
CA CYS A 213 -2.07 0.00 -12.12
C CYS A 213 -0.89 0.01 -11.13
N THR A 214 -1.20 0.05 -9.84
CA THR A 214 -0.20 -0.02 -8.75
C THR A 214 -0.08 -1.42 -8.13
N LEU A 215 -0.71 -2.44 -8.73
CA LEU A 215 -0.73 -3.84 -8.27
C LEU A 215 -1.11 -4.02 -6.78
N CYS A 216 -1.95 -3.12 -6.25
CA CYS A 216 -2.33 -3.11 -4.84
C CYS A 216 -3.44 -4.10 -4.43
N ASP A 217 -3.87 -4.97 -5.36
CA ASP A 217 -4.90 -6.01 -5.20
C ASP A 217 -6.27 -5.61 -4.61
N LEU A 218 -6.55 -4.31 -4.40
CA LEU A 218 -7.83 -3.87 -3.82
C LEU A 218 -9.05 -4.12 -4.73
N CYS A 219 -8.87 -4.14 -6.05
CA CYS A 219 -9.95 -4.51 -6.98
C CYS A 219 -10.29 -6.01 -6.85
N TYR A 220 -9.28 -6.86 -6.66
CA TYR A 220 -9.43 -8.29 -6.48
C TYR A 220 -10.02 -8.62 -5.09
N ASN A 221 -9.25 -8.40 -4.03
CA ASN A 221 -9.58 -8.88 -2.68
C ASN A 221 -10.81 -8.21 -2.03
N ASN A 222 -11.18 -7.00 -2.44
CA ASN A 222 -12.08 -6.14 -1.65
C ASN A 222 -13.25 -5.53 -2.44
N LYS A 223 -13.39 -5.80 -3.76
CA LYS A 223 -14.34 -5.05 -4.62
C LYS A 223 -15.02 -5.85 -5.73
N CYS A 224 -14.28 -6.68 -6.47
CA CYS A 224 -14.81 -7.43 -7.60
C CYS A 224 -15.67 -8.62 -7.12
N PRO A 225 -16.95 -8.73 -7.52
CA PRO A 225 -17.78 -9.88 -7.21
C PRO A 225 -17.51 -11.09 -8.12
N TYR A 226 -16.69 -10.92 -9.15
CA TYR A 226 -16.45 -11.87 -10.24
C TYR A 226 -15.06 -12.53 -10.18
N VAL A 227 -14.40 -12.45 -9.02
CA VAL A 227 -13.18 -13.20 -8.71
C VAL A 227 -13.49 -14.71 -8.61
N PRO A 228 -12.51 -15.59 -8.82
CA PRO A 228 -12.69 -17.03 -8.58
C PRO A 228 -13.29 -17.32 -7.19
N PRO A 229 -14.20 -18.31 -7.07
CA PRO A 229 -14.57 -19.32 -8.07
C PRO A 229 -15.68 -18.90 -9.06
N HIS A 230 -16.02 -17.61 -9.17
CA HIS A 230 -17.00 -17.14 -10.16
C HIS A 230 -16.57 -17.50 -11.59
N GLU A 231 -17.53 -17.82 -12.47
CA GLU A 231 -17.27 -18.30 -13.85
C GLU A 231 -16.41 -17.33 -14.70
N PHE A 232 -16.58 -16.02 -14.49
CA PHE A 232 -15.78 -14.98 -15.14
C PHE A 232 -14.31 -14.93 -14.69
N ASN A 233 -13.96 -15.57 -13.57
CA ASN A 233 -12.58 -15.75 -13.09
C ASN A 233 -11.68 -14.49 -13.24
N ILE A 234 -12.12 -13.34 -12.70
CA ILE A 234 -11.43 -12.07 -12.93
C ILE A 234 -10.28 -11.89 -11.93
N ASP A 235 -9.04 -11.94 -12.42
CA ASP A 235 -7.85 -11.44 -11.71
C ASP A 235 -7.20 -10.28 -12.48
N PHE A 236 -7.82 -9.10 -12.37
CA PHE A 236 -7.34 -7.89 -13.04
C PHE A 236 -5.89 -7.52 -12.65
N PRO A 237 -5.45 -7.60 -11.37
CA PRO A 237 -4.04 -7.37 -11.03
C PRO A 237 -3.08 -8.36 -11.69
N HIS A 238 -3.34 -9.68 -11.62
CA HIS A 238 -2.44 -10.67 -12.24
C HIS A 238 -2.46 -10.62 -13.77
N LEU A 239 -3.56 -10.18 -14.39
CA LEU A 239 -3.60 -9.86 -15.82
C LEU A 239 -2.61 -8.74 -16.19
N LEU A 240 -2.60 -7.64 -15.42
CA LEU A 240 -1.69 -6.51 -15.68
C LEU A 240 -0.23 -6.85 -15.30
N LEU A 241 -0.03 -7.72 -14.29
CA LEU A 241 1.27 -8.33 -13.99
C LEU A 241 1.77 -9.19 -15.17
N ARG A 242 0.91 -10.01 -15.78
CA ARG A 242 1.23 -10.81 -16.98
C ARG A 242 1.63 -9.94 -18.15
N TYR A 243 0.93 -8.81 -18.38
CA TYR A 243 1.34 -7.84 -19.39
C TYR A 243 2.75 -7.29 -19.14
N ARG A 244 3.04 -6.85 -17.91
CA ARG A 244 4.37 -6.37 -17.52
C ARG A 244 5.44 -7.45 -17.67
N ALA A 245 5.12 -8.71 -17.35
CA ALA A 245 6.03 -9.84 -17.53
C ALA A 245 6.34 -10.12 -19.01
N VAL A 246 5.36 -9.98 -19.91
CA VAL A 246 5.57 -10.05 -21.37
C VAL A 246 6.45 -8.89 -21.86
N GLU A 247 6.19 -7.66 -21.43
CA GLU A 247 7.07 -6.52 -21.76
C GLU A 247 8.50 -6.72 -21.25
N GLN A 248 8.67 -7.21 -20.02
CA GLN A 248 9.96 -7.45 -19.40
C GLN A 248 10.75 -8.55 -20.12
N ARG A 249 10.07 -9.64 -20.52
CA ARG A 249 10.67 -10.69 -21.35
C ARG A 249 11.18 -10.15 -22.69
N LYS A 250 10.37 -9.35 -23.39
CA LYS A 250 10.77 -8.68 -24.64
C LYS A 250 11.97 -7.74 -24.47
N LYS A 251 12.05 -7.00 -23.35
CA LYS A 251 13.22 -6.14 -23.04
C LYS A 251 14.48 -6.97 -22.87
N ASN A 252 14.39 -8.09 -22.14
CA ASN A 252 15.52 -8.99 -21.90
C ASN A 252 16.00 -9.67 -23.19
N GLU A 253 15.07 -10.21 -24.00
CA GLU A 253 15.38 -10.79 -25.31
C GLU A 253 16.06 -9.76 -26.23
N LYS A 254 15.56 -8.52 -26.28
CA LYS A 254 16.21 -7.42 -27.02
C LYS A 254 17.63 -7.12 -26.53
N HIS A 255 17.88 -7.12 -25.22
CA HIS A 255 19.21 -6.91 -24.65
C HIS A 255 20.20 -8.02 -25.03
N VAL A 256 19.75 -9.28 -25.04
CA VAL A 256 20.57 -10.43 -25.50
C VAL A 256 20.90 -10.32 -27.00
N THR A 257 20.02 -9.72 -27.81
CA THR A 257 20.29 -9.49 -29.24
C THR A 257 21.06 -8.20 -29.55
N SER A 258 21.05 -7.20 -28.65
CA SER A 258 21.65 -5.88 -28.89
C SER A 258 23.02 -5.69 -28.24
N GLN A 259 23.39 -6.55 -27.28
CA GLN A 259 24.77 -6.70 -26.84
C GLN A 259 25.30 -8.05 -27.34
N PRO A 260 26.35 -8.09 -28.20
CA PRO A 260 27.09 -9.33 -28.36
C PRO A 260 27.61 -9.74 -26.97
N PRO A 261 27.59 -11.03 -26.62
CA PRO A 261 28.03 -11.45 -25.30
C PRO A 261 29.44 -10.92 -25.05
N ILE A 262 29.64 -10.28 -23.90
CA ILE A 262 30.97 -9.92 -23.42
C ILE A 262 31.71 -11.24 -23.23
N GLN A 263 32.46 -11.65 -24.26
CA GLN A 263 33.40 -12.74 -24.15
C GLN A 263 34.43 -12.32 -23.12
N LEU A 264 34.30 -12.85 -21.91
CA LEU A 264 35.43 -13.10 -21.03
C LEU A 264 36.36 -14.02 -21.81
N LYS A 265 37.27 -13.41 -22.58
CA LYS A 265 38.32 -14.12 -23.29
C LYS A 265 39.30 -14.64 -22.25
N GLU A 266 39.07 -15.84 -21.77
CA GLU A 266 40.15 -16.66 -21.25
C GLU A 266 41.15 -16.89 -22.38
N THR A 267 42.42 -16.64 -22.05
CA THR A 267 43.52 -16.63 -23.01
C THR A 267 43.91 -18.07 -23.38
N VAL A 268 43.32 -18.60 -24.45
CA VAL A 268 43.88 -19.75 -25.18
C VAL A 268 43.66 -19.56 -26.68
N GLY A 269 44.74 -19.63 -27.45
CA GLY A 269 44.72 -19.39 -28.90
C GLY A 269 44.51 -20.66 -29.71
N PHE A 270 44.63 -20.49 -31.04
CA PHE A 270 44.81 -21.56 -32.03
C PHE A 270 43.62 -22.53 -32.22
N LEU A 271 42.73 -22.24 -33.20
CA LEU A 271 42.80 -22.83 -34.56
C LEU A 271 41.52 -22.63 -35.41
N ASN A 272 41.73 -22.53 -36.72
CA ASN A 272 40.84 -22.93 -37.84
C ASN A 272 39.51 -22.19 -38.12
N GLN A 273 39.67 -21.11 -38.88
CA GLN A 273 38.95 -20.74 -40.13
C GLN A 273 37.78 -21.62 -40.63
N GLY A 274 36.70 -20.95 -41.08
CA GLY A 274 35.88 -21.41 -42.22
C GLY A 274 34.36 -21.20 -42.13
N VAL A 275 33.73 -20.96 -43.29
CA VAL A 275 32.28 -20.99 -43.65
C VAL A 275 31.57 -19.61 -43.77
N PRO A 276 30.70 -19.37 -44.80
CA PRO A 276 30.56 -18.05 -45.44
C PRO A 276 29.22 -17.29 -45.20
N GLN A 277 28.97 -16.29 -46.04
CA GLN A 277 28.11 -15.12 -45.84
C GLN A 277 26.60 -15.36 -45.58
N LYS A 278 26.04 -14.47 -44.74
CA LYS A 278 24.59 -14.25 -44.54
C LYS A 278 23.95 -13.68 -45.81
N LYS A 279 22.77 -14.18 -46.20
CA LYS A 279 21.81 -13.41 -47.00
C LYS A 279 21.04 -12.47 -46.09
N GLU A 280 20.97 -11.20 -46.45
CA GLU A 280 20.04 -10.24 -45.85
C GLU A 280 18.62 -10.48 -46.38
N PHE A 281 17.63 -10.23 -45.53
CA PHE A 281 16.22 -10.28 -45.88
C PHE A 281 15.62 -8.93 -45.43
N GLU A 282 15.49 -8.00 -46.36
CA GLU A 282 14.82 -6.73 -46.10
C GLU A 282 13.31 -6.94 -46.05
N ALA A 283 12.65 -6.40 -45.03
CA ALA A 283 11.20 -6.30 -44.95
C ALA A 283 10.79 -4.85 -45.24
N PRO A 284 9.71 -4.61 -46.01
CA PRO A 284 9.36 -3.28 -46.49
C PRO A 284 8.88 -2.36 -45.37
N VAL A 285 9.32 -1.11 -45.43
CA VAL A 285 8.86 -0.03 -44.54
C VAL A 285 7.54 0.52 -45.07
N HIS A 286 6.48 0.50 -44.25
CA HIS A 286 5.27 1.27 -44.52
C HIS A 286 5.46 2.72 -44.03
N ASP A 287 5.56 3.65 -44.98
CA ASP A 287 5.47 5.09 -44.69
C ASP A 287 4.02 5.47 -44.32
N GLY A 288 3.88 6.33 -43.29
CA GLY A 288 2.57 6.85 -42.87
C GLY A 288 2.36 7.09 -41.38
N VAL A 289 3.30 6.70 -40.50
CA VAL A 289 3.20 7.02 -39.06
C VAL A 289 3.75 8.42 -38.78
N ASP A 290 2.86 9.33 -38.40
CA ASP A 290 3.18 10.65 -37.85
C ASP A 290 4.17 10.51 -36.67
N ARG A 291 5.39 11.04 -36.83
CA ARG A 291 6.50 10.88 -35.87
C ARG A 291 6.42 11.85 -34.68
N THR A 292 5.21 12.29 -34.31
CA THR A 292 4.96 13.22 -33.21
C THR A 292 4.31 12.56 -31.99
N LEU A 293 4.42 11.22 -31.86
CA LEU A 293 4.05 10.46 -30.66
C LEU A 293 5.25 10.22 -29.73
N THR A 294 5.74 11.28 -29.09
CA THR A 294 6.58 11.17 -27.87
C THR A 294 5.73 10.82 -26.65
N LEU A 295 5.05 9.66 -26.70
CA LEU A 295 4.65 8.98 -25.48
C LEU A 295 5.93 8.56 -24.75
N GLN A 296 6.09 9.09 -23.53
CA GLN A 296 7.31 8.97 -22.75
C GLN A 296 7.58 7.49 -22.43
N LYS A 297 8.52 6.88 -23.17
CA LYS A 297 9.05 5.56 -22.86
C LYS A 297 9.74 5.65 -21.50
N GLU A 298 9.25 4.90 -20.51
CA GLU A 298 9.95 4.74 -19.23
C GLU A 298 11.43 4.46 -19.48
N SER A 299 12.32 5.23 -18.87
CA SER A 299 13.75 4.96 -19.02
C SER A 299 14.08 3.64 -18.31
N GLU A 300 14.67 2.70 -19.03
CA GLU A 300 15.10 1.40 -18.47
C GLU A 300 16.06 1.61 -17.29
N LEU A 301 16.81 2.72 -17.31
CA LEU A 301 17.61 3.25 -16.20
C LEU A 301 16.78 3.53 -14.92
N SER A 302 15.59 4.14 -15.03
CA SER A 302 14.70 4.38 -13.88
C SER A 302 14.26 3.06 -13.26
N GLN A 303 13.90 2.08 -14.08
CA GLN A 303 13.51 0.75 -13.63
C GLN A 303 14.70 0.04 -12.95
N GLN A 304 15.86 -0.04 -13.60
CA GLN A 304 17.08 -0.65 -13.06
C GLN A 304 17.64 0.04 -11.80
N LEU A 305 17.37 1.33 -11.60
CA LEU A 305 17.74 2.02 -10.37
C LEU A 305 16.70 1.75 -9.27
N LEU A 306 15.41 1.93 -9.50
CA LEU A 306 14.40 1.86 -8.44
C LEU A 306 14.09 0.43 -7.95
N THR A 307 14.32 -0.62 -8.75
CA THR A 307 14.02 -2.01 -8.33
C THR A 307 15.06 -2.64 -7.40
N HIS A 308 16.35 -2.34 -7.60
CA HIS A 308 17.46 -3.00 -6.90
C HIS A 308 17.73 -2.42 -5.49
N MET A 309 16.72 -2.49 -4.62
CA MET A 309 16.74 -1.90 -3.27
C MET A 309 17.95 -2.33 -2.42
N ASP A 310 18.37 -3.60 -2.46
CA ASP A 310 19.54 -4.06 -1.69
C ASP A 310 20.87 -3.57 -2.24
N ARG A 311 21.02 -3.48 -3.57
CA ARG A 311 22.23 -2.92 -4.19
C ARG A 311 22.38 -1.47 -3.78
N ASN A 312 21.31 -0.69 -3.95
CA ASN A 312 21.30 0.73 -3.64
C ASN A 312 21.49 0.98 -2.14
N GLY A 313 20.76 0.23 -1.29
CA GLY A 313 20.89 0.31 0.16
C GLY A 313 22.33 0.07 0.61
N LYS A 314 22.94 -1.07 0.24
CA LYS A 314 24.32 -1.43 0.60
C LYS A 314 25.37 -0.42 0.10
N ILE A 315 25.10 0.32 -0.97
CA ILE A 315 25.99 1.38 -1.47
C ILE A 315 25.76 2.67 -0.68
N LEU A 316 24.51 3.14 -0.58
CA LEU A 316 24.18 4.45 0.00
C LEU A 316 24.35 4.48 1.53
N THR A 317 24.12 3.38 2.25
CA THR A 317 24.39 3.33 3.70
C THR A 317 25.88 3.31 4.05
N ARG A 318 26.80 3.22 3.08
CA ARG A 318 28.24 3.42 3.33
C ARG A 318 28.64 4.90 3.40
N LEU A 319 27.79 5.79 2.89
CA LEU A 319 27.99 7.22 2.97
C LEU A 319 27.35 7.78 4.25
N PRO A 320 27.97 8.77 4.93
CA PRO A 320 27.36 9.47 6.05
C PRO A 320 25.96 10.00 5.71
N THR A 321 25.00 9.85 6.63
CA THR A 321 23.59 10.29 6.46
C THR A 321 23.49 11.74 5.99
N ALA A 322 24.37 12.62 6.47
CA ALA A 322 24.41 14.02 6.06
C ALA A 322 24.73 14.19 4.56
N ILE A 323 25.64 13.38 4.00
CA ILE A 323 26.02 13.41 2.58
C ILE A 323 24.89 12.86 1.72
N THR A 324 24.29 11.72 2.09
CA THR A 324 23.14 11.18 1.37
C THR A 324 21.97 12.16 1.39
N ASN A 325 21.67 12.77 2.55
CA ASN A 325 20.57 13.71 2.66
C ASN A 325 20.84 15.01 1.89
N LEU A 326 22.09 15.52 1.91
CA LEU A 326 22.48 16.67 1.08
C LEU A 326 22.30 16.34 -0.41
N MET A 327 22.79 15.20 -0.88
CA MET A 327 22.62 14.78 -2.27
C MET A 327 21.14 14.62 -2.64
N MET A 328 20.35 13.95 -1.80
CA MET A 328 18.94 13.69 -2.04
C MET A 328 18.04 14.92 -1.86
N ASN A 329 18.51 16.01 -1.25
CA ASN A 329 17.75 17.26 -1.11
C ASN A 329 18.32 18.43 -1.94
N ASN A 330 19.44 18.23 -2.65
CA ASN A 330 20.03 19.25 -3.49
C ASN A 330 19.14 19.56 -4.72
N ALA A 331 18.82 20.83 -4.93
CA ALA A 331 17.94 21.27 -6.01
C ALA A 331 18.46 20.93 -7.42
N LEU A 332 19.77 20.92 -7.65
CA LEU A 332 20.37 20.55 -8.94
C LEU A 332 20.26 19.04 -9.19
N VAL A 333 20.51 18.22 -8.17
CA VAL A 333 20.33 16.76 -8.25
C VAL A 333 18.86 16.43 -8.50
N ARG A 334 17.94 17.08 -7.79
CA ARG A 334 16.49 16.93 -7.99
C ARG A 334 16.04 17.38 -9.38
N TRP A 335 16.55 18.50 -9.87
CA TRP A 335 16.29 18.97 -11.23
C TRP A 335 16.83 18.00 -12.29
N PHE A 336 18.02 17.44 -12.08
CA PHE A 336 18.60 16.45 -13.00
C PHE A 336 17.77 15.16 -13.04
N LEU A 337 17.44 14.57 -11.87
CA LEU A 337 16.62 13.36 -11.76
C LEU A 337 15.23 13.52 -12.39
N ASP A 338 14.65 14.72 -12.29
CA ASP A 338 13.40 15.10 -12.95
C ASP A 338 13.58 15.26 -14.46
N THR A 339 14.66 15.90 -14.90
CA THR A 339 14.96 16.13 -16.32
C THR A 339 15.14 14.81 -17.08
N ILE A 340 15.81 13.82 -16.48
CA ILE A 340 15.96 12.46 -17.07
C ILE A 340 14.73 11.55 -16.89
N GLY A 341 13.63 12.07 -16.34
CA GLY A 341 12.36 11.34 -16.18
C GLY A 341 12.29 10.34 -15.01
N LEU A 342 13.31 10.29 -14.14
CA LEU A 342 13.48 9.22 -13.16
C LEU A 342 12.64 9.42 -11.90
N ILE A 343 12.82 10.53 -11.19
CA ILE A 343 12.06 10.91 -9.99
C ILE A 343 11.60 12.36 -10.13
N HIS A 344 10.35 12.65 -9.76
CA HIS A 344 9.85 14.02 -9.75
C HIS A 344 10.61 14.87 -8.73
N LYS A 345 11.02 16.08 -9.11
CA LYS A 345 11.82 16.98 -8.26
C LYS A 345 11.18 17.30 -6.90
N LYS A 346 9.85 17.25 -6.80
CA LYS A 346 9.11 17.47 -5.55
C LYS A 346 8.86 16.20 -4.72
N ALA A 347 9.10 15.00 -5.24
CA ALA A 347 8.74 13.77 -4.53
C ALA A 347 9.51 13.63 -3.20
N TYR A 348 8.83 13.33 -2.10
CA TYR A 348 9.52 12.88 -0.89
C TYR A 348 10.33 11.61 -1.20
N LEU A 349 11.56 11.53 -0.67
CA LEU A 349 12.37 10.31 -0.73
C LEU A 349 12.90 10.03 0.68
N PRO A 350 12.79 8.79 1.19
CA PRO A 350 13.25 8.46 2.53
C PRO A 350 14.78 8.57 2.60
N PRO A 351 15.35 9.19 3.67
CA PRO A 351 16.78 9.28 3.86
C PRO A 351 17.40 7.88 4.02
N PHE A 352 18.67 7.72 3.64
CA PHE A 352 19.45 6.52 3.95
C PHE A 352 20.24 6.73 5.24
N THR A 353 20.37 5.69 6.06
CA THR A 353 21.15 5.78 7.31
C THR A 353 22.59 5.33 7.11
N PHE A 354 23.55 6.03 7.73
CA PHE A 354 24.93 5.56 7.78
C PHE A 354 25.02 4.24 8.57
N GLY A 355 25.49 3.18 7.92
CA GLY A 355 25.47 1.79 8.37
C GLY A 355 24.06 1.18 8.37
N THR A 356 23.93 -0.09 8.00
CA THR A 356 22.65 -0.81 8.05
C THR A 356 22.24 -1.16 9.49
N LEU A 357 20.95 -1.44 9.72
CA LEU A 357 20.48 -1.90 11.03
C LEU A 357 21.17 -3.20 11.46
N ILE A 358 21.30 -4.18 10.55
CA ILE A 358 21.93 -5.47 10.89
C ILE A 358 23.41 -5.32 11.26
N GLU A 359 24.18 -4.47 10.57
CA GLU A 359 25.58 -4.18 10.96
C GLU A 359 25.66 -3.52 12.35
N LYS A 360 24.77 -2.58 12.65
CA LYS A 360 24.69 -1.93 13.97
C LYS A 360 24.34 -2.93 15.08
N LEU A 361 23.37 -3.83 14.84
CA LEU A 361 22.95 -4.84 15.80
C LEU A 361 23.99 -5.93 16.03
N LYS A 362 24.74 -6.35 14.99
CA LYS A 362 25.86 -7.30 15.12
C LYS A 362 26.99 -6.70 15.95
N LYS A 363 27.33 -5.42 15.74
CA LYS A 363 28.28 -4.71 16.61
C LYS A 363 27.76 -4.62 18.04
N LYS A 364 26.51 -4.18 18.26
CA LYS A 364 25.94 -4.07 19.63
C LYS A 364 25.92 -5.41 20.40
N HIS A 365 25.62 -6.55 19.76
CA HIS A 365 25.68 -7.87 20.42
C HIS A 365 27.09 -8.28 20.84
N GLN A 366 28.14 -7.80 20.16
CA GLN A 366 29.53 -8.02 20.58
C GLN A 366 29.92 -7.19 21.83
N PHE A 367 29.09 -6.22 22.23
CA PHE A 367 29.36 -5.29 23.33
C PHE A 367 28.35 -5.32 24.50
N MET A 368 27.17 -5.94 24.34
CA MET A 368 26.19 -6.07 25.43
C MET A 368 25.45 -7.40 25.42
N GLU A 369 25.86 -8.31 26.31
CA GLU A 369 24.91 -9.15 27.04
C GLU A 369 24.40 -8.36 28.27
N SER A 370 23.19 -8.67 28.72
CA SER A 370 22.46 -8.04 29.85
C SER A 370 21.84 -6.66 29.57
N ALA A 371 20.50 -6.60 29.64
CA ALA A 371 19.66 -5.54 30.22
C ALA A 371 18.26 -5.44 29.55
N VAL A 372 17.42 -6.45 29.73
CA VAL A 372 15.96 -6.27 29.75
C VAL A 372 15.44 -7.05 30.94
N GLY A 373 14.81 -6.36 31.90
CA GLY A 373 14.18 -7.02 33.05
C GLY A 373 13.03 -7.90 32.57
N THR A 374 13.11 -9.21 32.84
CA THR A 374 12.11 -10.18 32.39
C THR A 374 10.84 -10.05 33.22
N THR A 375 9.80 -9.49 32.61
CA THR A 375 8.43 -9.95 32.89
C THR A 375 8.32 -11.44 32.58
N ALA A 376 7.35 -12.14 33.16
CA ALA A 376 7.19 -13.58 32.97
C ALA A 376 7.16 -13.91 31.46
N ALA A 377 8.16 -14.65 30.99
CA ALA A 377 8.35 -14.90 29.56
C ALA A 377 7.15 -15.69 29.02
N ILE A 378 6.50 -15.13 28.02
CA ILE A 378 5.47 -15.86 27.27
C ILE A 378 6.15 -16.74 26.24
N ASP A 379 5.61 -17.94 26.01
CA ASP A 379 6.11 -18.84 24.98
C ASP A 379 5.66 -18.36 23.58
N GLU A 380 6.32 -17.31 23.11
CA GLU A 380 6.15 -16.68 21.79
C GLU A 380 7.52 -16.19 21.29
N LYS A 381 7.87 -16.57 20.06
CA LYS A 381 9.16 -16.28 19.44
C LYS A 381 8.96 -15.61 18.09
N VAL A 382 9.66 -14.50 17.85
CA VAL A 382 9.53 -13.67 16.65
C VAL A 382 10.89 -13.38 16.02
N ILE A 383 11.01 -13.69 14.73
CA ILE A 383 11.98 -13.02 13.86
C ILE A 383 11.30 -11.79 13.26
N LEU A 384 11.68 -10.62 13.77
CA LEU A 384 11.27 -9.33 13.24
C LEU A 384 12.11 -9.04 11.99
N TYR A 385 11.58 -9.45 10.84
CA TYR A 385 12.24 -9.27 9.55
C TYR A 385 12.22 -7.78 9.18
N THR A 386 13.39 -7.15 9.15
CA THR A 386 13.48 -5.67 9.12
C THR A 386 12.85 -5.05 7.88
N THR A 387 12.75 -5.83 6.79
CA THR A 387 12.52 -5.35 5.41
C THR A 387 13.66 -4.45 4.89
N CYS A 388 13.68 -4.18 3.59
CA CYS A 388 14.67 -3.26 3.02
C CYS A 388 14.54 -1.84 3.60
N LEU A 389 13.31 -1.37 3.81
CA LEU A 389 13.06 -0.04 4.39
C LEU A 389 13.61 0.06 5.81
N GLY A 390 13.33 -0.92 6.68
CA GLY A 390 13.82 -0.93 8.05
C GLY A 390 15.33 -1.18 8.17
N ASN A 391 15.97 -1.85 7.19
CA ASN A 391 17.41 -2.04 7.22
C ASN A 391 18.21 -0.81 6.76
N TYR A 392 17.72 -0.08 5.76
CA TYR A 392 18.48 0.96 5.05
C TYR A 392 18.02 2.40 5.34
N ASN A 393 16.74 2.62 5.68
CA ASN A 393 16.11 3.95 5.72
C ASN A 393 15.46 4.31 7.06
N LYS A 394 14.66 3.38 7.63
CA LYS A 394 13.89 3.60 8.88
C LYS A 394 14.17 2.52 9.95
N PRO A 395 15.42 2.38 10.43
CA PRO A 395 15.76 1.43 11.49
C PRO A 395 14.99 1.66 12.79
N GLU A 396 14.64 2.91 13.11
CA GLU A 396 13.89 3.27 14.32
C GLU A 396 12.54 2.57 14.41
N LEU A 397 11.89 2.29 13.28
CA LEU A 397 10.59 1.61 13.24
C LEU A 397 10.71 0.15 13.68
N VAL A 398 11.83 -0.49 13.30
CA VAL A 398 12.15 -1.87 13.69
C VAL A 398 12.59 -1.91 15.16
N GLU A 399 13.40 -0.96 15.62
CA GLU A 399 13.78 -0.84 17.04
C GLU A 399 12.55 -0.58 17.93
N THR A 400 11.62 0.25 17.47
CA THR A 400 10.36 0.55 18.19
C THR A 400 9.41 -0.65 18.23
N ALA A 401 9.27 -1.39 17.12
CA ALA A 401 8.52 -2.65 17.12
C ALA A 401 9.18 -3.70 18.02
N LYS A 402 10.51 -3.84 18.00
CA LYS A 402 11.26 -4.71 18.93
C LYS A 402 10.98 -4.33 20.39
N PHE A 403 10.97 -3.05 20.73
CA PHE A 403 10.67 -2.58 22.09
C PHE A 403 9.28 -3.04 22.56
N VAL A 404 8.23 -2.82 21.77
CA VAL A 404 6.85 -3.22 22.11
C VAL A 404 6.75 -4.73 22.31
N LEU A 405 7.36 -5.52 21.42
CA LEU A 405 7.34 -6.99 21.50
C LEU A 405 8.08 -7.51 22.74
N LEU A 406 9.31 -7.02 23.00
CA LEU A 406 10.06 -7.38 24.22
C LEU A 406 9.33 -6.96 25.50
N ARG A 407 8.68 -5.79 25.51
CA ARG A 407 7.90 -5.32 26.67
C ARG A 407 6.73 -6.24 27.01
N ASN A 408 6.21 -6.95 26.02
CA ASN A 408 5.16 -7.96 26.18
C ASN A 408 5.71 -9.39 26.37
N GLY A 409 7.00 -9.54 26.67
CA GLY A 409 7.61 -10.84 26.99
C GLY A 409 7.90 -11.75 25.79
N VAL A 410 7.76 -11.25 24.55
CA VAL A 410 8.08 -12.00 23.32
C VAL A 410 9.59 -12.14 23.15
N GLU A 411 10.08 -13.31 22.78
CA GLU A 411 11.48 -13.49 22.38
C GLU A 411 11.70 -12.91 20.96
N VAL A 412 12.49 -11.83 20.83
CA VAL A 412 12.66 -11.11 19.55
C VAL A 412 14.08 -11.16 19.01
N VAL A 413 14.26 -11.86 17.89
CA VAL A 413 15.42 -11.70 17.01
C VAL A 413 15.09 -10.67 15.93
N VAL A 414 16.09 -9.88 15.52
CA VAL A 414 15.98 -8.93 14.40
C VAL A 414 17.03 -9.30 13.37
N ASP A 415 16.60 -9.65 12.16
CA ASP A 415 17.51 -10.04 11.09
C ASP A 415 16.93 -9.77 9.68
N TYR A 416 17.81 -9.81 8.67
CA TYR A 416 17.48 -9.50 7.29
C TYR A 416 18.43 -10.17 6.29
N LYS A 417 17.86 -10.87 5.30
CA LYS A 417 18.61 -11.53 4.23
C LYS A 417 18.64 -10.70 2.94
N GLN A 418 17.45 -10.33 2.45
CA GLN A 418 17.23 -9.67 1.15
C GLN A 418 15.81 -9.04 1.08
N CYS A 419 15.60 -8.13 0.14
CA CYS A 419 14.29 -7.54 -0.16
C CYS A 419 13.29 -8.63 -0.56
N CYS A 420 12.02 -8.43 -0.24
CA CYS A 420 10.94 -9.39 -0.52
C CYS A 420 10.60 -9.56 -2.02
N GLY A 421 11.23 -8.79 -2.91
CA GLY A 421 10.99 -8.81 -4.35
C GLY A 421 9.87 -7.88 -4.84
N MET A 422 9.13 -7.19 -3.96
CA MET A 422 8.01 -6.32 -4.36
C MET A 422 8.34 -5.35 -5.53
N PRO A 423 9.50 -4.65 -5.58
CA PRO A 423 9.81 -3.79 -6.73
C PRO A 423 9.97 -4.54 -8.06
N PHE A 424 10.46 -5.78 -8.04
CA PHE A 424 10.53 -6.63 -9.23
C PHE A 424 9.15 -7.16 -9.63
N PHE A 425 8.32 -7.51 -8.65
CA PHE A 425 6.92 -7.89 -8.84
C PHE A 425 6.11 -6.75 -9.48
N GLU A 426 6.26 -5.52 -8.98
CA GLU A 426 5.64 -4.32 -9.57
C GLU A 426 5.99 -4.15 -11.06
N GLN A 427 7.16 -4.62 -11.49
CA GLN A 427 7.66 -4.53 -12.86
C GLN A 427 7.45 -5.80 -13.71
N GLY A 428 6.82 -6.85 -13.18
CA GLY A 428 6.61 -8.12 -13.89
C GLY A 428 7.85 -9.02 -14.00
N ASP A 429 8.94 -8.71 -13.29
CA ASP A 429 10.14 -9.56 -13.26
C ASP A 429 9.99 -10.72 -12.27
N LEU A 430 9.16 -11.69 -12.65
CA LEU A 430 8.79 -12.84 -11.83
C LEU A 430 9.98 -13.78 -11.56
N ALA A 431 10.99 -13.78 -12.42
CA ALA A 431 12.23 -14.55 -12.20
C ALA A 431 13.03 -13.97 -11.01
N SER A 432 13.23 -12.65 -10.97
CA SER A 432 13.88 -11.99 -9.82
C SER A 432 13.07 -12.13 -8.53
N VAL A 433 11.73 -12.13 -8.60
CA VAL A 433 10.86 -12.39 -7.44
C VAL A 433 11.00 -13.83 -6.96
N SER A 434 10.98 -14.81 -7.87
CA SER A 434 11.17 -16.23 -7.56
C SER A 434 12.49 -16.47 -6.83
N HIS A 435 13.60 -15.95 -7.38
CA HIS A 435 14.92 -16.09 -6.77
C HIS A 435 15.00 -15.45 -5.36
N ALA A 436 14.36 -14.30 -5.16
CA ALA A 436 14.25 -13.67 -3.83
C ALA A 436 13.40 -14.50 -2.87
N ALA A 437 12.27 -15.04 -3.32
CA ALA A 437 11.38 -15.89 -2.53
C ALA A 437 12.08 -17.17 -2.07
N GLU A 438 12.78 -17.89 -2.95
CA GLU A 438 13.58 -19.07 -2.61
C GLU A 438 14.70 -18.73 -1.62
N THR A 439 15.49 -17.71 -1.93
CA THR A 439 16.64 -17.29 -1.11
C THR A 439 16.22 -16.91 0.32
N VAL A 440 15.14 -16.15 0.47
CA VAL A 440 14.67 -15.69 1.77
C VAL A 440 13.86 -16.77 2.49
N SER A 441 13.04 -17.57 1.80
CA SER A 441 12.28 -18.65 2.45
C SER A 441 13.18 -19.77 2.98
N ASN A 442 14.16 -20.24 2.19
CA ASN A 442 15.17 -21.19 2.64
C ASN A 442 15.91 -20.66 3.87
N TYR A 443 16.23 -19.36 3.88
CA TYR A 443 16.91 -18.72 5.00
C TYR A 443 16.05 -18.65 6.26
N LEU A 444 14.80 -18.17 6.15
CA LEU A 444 13.86 -18.04 7.27
C LEU A 444 13.47 -19.40 7.86
N VAL A 445 13.26 -20.42 7.02
CA VAL A 445 12.93 -21.76 7.51
C VAL A 445 14.11 -22.40 8.24
N SER A 446 15.30 -22.40 7.63
CA SER A 446 16.49 -23.05 8.22
C SER A 446 16.93 -22.41 9.54
N ASN A 447 16.82 -21.08 9.67
CA ASN A 447 17.34 -20.36 10.82
C ASN A 447 16.32 -20.09 11.93
N TYR A 448 15.03 -19.98 11.59
CA TYR A 448 14.00 -19.45 12.50
C TYR A 448 12.72 -20.30 12.58
N ILE A 449 12.02 -20.55 11.47
CA ILE A 449 10.70 -21.22 11.54
C ILE A 449 10.84 -22.66 12.06
N SER A 450 11.91 -23.37 11.71
CA SER A 450 12.24 -24.70 12.25
C SER A 450 12.45 -24.73 13.78
N LYS A 451 12.70 -23.57 14.40
CA LYS A 451 12.90 -23.38 15.84
C LYS A 451 11.68 -22.74 16.53
N GLY A 452 10.53 -22.70 15.84
CA GLY A 452 9.26 -22.19 16.37
C GLY A 452 9.05 -20.67 16.25
N TYR A 453 9.93 -19.94 15.56
CA TYR A 453 9.75 -18.49 15.38
C TYR A 453 8.70 -18.16 14.31
N LYS A 454 7.83 -17.21 14.62
CA LYS A 454 6.97 -16.52 13.66
C LYS A 454 7.75 -15.39 12.97
N VAL A 455 7.45 -15.13 11.70
CA VAL A 455 8.04 -14.03 10.94
C VAL A 455 7.13 -12.81 11.06
N VAL A 456 7.65 -11.69 11.53
CA VAL A 456 6.88 -10.45 11.65
C VAL A 456 7.55 -9.34 10.84
N THR A 457 6.77 -8.56 10.10
CA THR A 457 7.31 -7.44 9.30
C THR A 457 6.61 -6.12 9.65
N VAL A 458 7.34 -5.00 9.60
CA VAL A 458 6.81 -3.64 9.85
C VAL A 458 6.38 -2.90 8.58
N VAL A 459 6.23 -3.59 7.44
CA VAL A 459 5.81 -2.99 6.17
C VAL A 459 4.81 -3.92 5.47
N PRO A 460 3.57 -3.48 5.24
CA PRO A 460 2.50 -4.36 4.75
C PRO A 460 2.73 -4.93 3.35
N SER A 461 3.54 -4.27 2.52
CA SER A 461 4.00 -4.84 1.24
C SER A 461 4.85 -6.09 1.43
N CYS A 462 5.64 -6.17 2.51
CA CYS A 462 6.51 -7.31 2.76
C CYS A 462 5.72 -8.47 3.37
N SER A 463 4.84 -8.23 4.34
CA SER A 463 3.92 -9.25 4.85
C SER A 463 3.02 -9.80 3.74
N LEU A 464 2.53 -8.96 2.80
CA LEU A 464 1.79 -9.42 1.62
C LEU A 464 2.60 -10.36 0.71
N MET A 465 3.85 -10.01 0.35
CA MET A 465 4.70 -10.88 -0.48
C MET A 465 4.94 -12.24 0.19
N LEU A 466 5.29 -12.24 1.48
CA LEU A 466 5.62 -13.44 2.25
C LEU A 466 4.39 -14.33 2.52
N LYS A 467 3.19 -13.74 2.72
CA LYS A 467 1.95 -14.48 3.04
C LYS A 467 1.13 -14.90 1.82
N ALA A 468 1.25 -14.19 0.69
CA ALA A 468 0.43 -14.43 -0.49
C ALA A 468 1.28 -14.62 -1.76
N GLU A 469 1.92 -13.55 -2.24
CA GLU A 469 2.39 -13.53 -3.63
C GLU A 469 3.53 -14.52 -3.91
N TRP A 470 4.40 -14.82 -2.95
CA TRP A 470 5.39 -15.89 -3.13
C TRP A 470 4.73 -17.26 -3.33
N ALA A 471 3.64 -17.57 -2.63
CA ALA A 471 2.91 -18.82 -2.80
C ALA A 471 2.07 -18.85 -4.09
N ASN A 472 1.74 -17.68 -4.65
CA ASN A 472 1.13 -17.60 -5.99
C ASN A 472 2.18 -17.86 -7.09
N ILE A 473 3.43 -17.46 -6.89
CA ILE A 473 4.55 -17.65 -7.85
C ILE A 473 5.18 -19.04 -7.73
N LEU A 474 5.28 -19.57 -6.52
CA LEU A 474 5.94 -20.84 -6.18
C LEU A 474 5.00 -21.72 -5.31
N PRO A 475 3.85 -22.17 -5.85
CA PRO A 475 2.87 -22.94 -5.08
C PRO A 475 3.42 -24.24 -4.51
N ASN A 476 4.37 -24.88 -5.21
CA ASN A 476 4.91 -26.18 -4.84
C ASN A 476 6.19 -26.10 -3.98
N ASN A 477 6.67 -24.90 -3.63
CA ASN A 477 7.87 -24.74 -2.79
C ASN A 477 7.50 -24.83 -1.30
N GLU A 478 7.94 -25.88 -0.63
CA GLU A 478 7.62 -26.15 0.78
C GLU A 478 8.03 -25.02 1.73
N ASN A 479 9.21 -24.44 1.53
CA ASN A 479 9.72 -23.35 2.38
C ASN A 479 8.89 -22.08 2.20
N VAL A 480 8.43 -21.78 0.98
CA VAL A 480 7.47 -20.69 0.72
C VAL A 480 6.14 -20.96 1.45
N GLN A 481 5.62 -22.18 1.43
CA GLN A 481 4.38 -22.53 2.16
C GLN A 481 4.56 -22.45 3.68
N LEU A 482 5.73 -22.79 4.22
CA LEU A 482 6.06 -22.63 5.63
C LEU A 482 6.17 -21.15 6.03
N VAL A 483 6.81 -20.30 5.21
CA VAL A 483 6.86 -18.85 5.43
C VAL A 483 5.45 -18.25 5.39
N LYS A 484 4.62 -18.64 4.42
CA LYS A 484 3.21 -18.19 4.30
C LYS A 484 2.41 -18.46 5.57
N LYS A 485 2.54 -19.65 6.15
CA LYS A 485 1.84 -20.05 7.38
C LYS A 485 2.34 -19.34 8.64
N ASN A 486 3.60 -18.90 8.65
CA ASN A 486 4.26 -18.34 9.84
C ASN A 486 4.52 -16.84 9.77
N THR A 487 4.13 -16.15 8.69
CA THR A 487 4.31 -14.70 8.56
C THR A 487 3.08 -13.92 9.02
N MET A 488 3.30 -12.84 9.76
CA MET A 488 2.29 -11.85 10.15
C MET A 488 2.76 -10.42 9.88
N ASP A 489 1.81 -9.51 9.70
CA ASP A 489 2.09 -8.08 9.83
C ASP A 489 2.33 -7.70 11.30
N ILE A 490 3.08 -6.65 11.61
CA ILE A 490 3.32 -6.22 13.00
C ILE A 490 2.01 -5.88 13.73
N SER A 491 1.05 -5.22 13.07
CA SER A 491 -0.22 -4.88 13.71
C SER A 491 -1.12 -6.12 13.88
N GLU A 492 -1.00 -7.08 12.96
CA GLU A 492 -1.64 -8.39 13.07
C GLU A 492 -1.08 -9.19 14.25
N TYR A 493 0.24 -9.20 14.41
CA TYR A 493 0.93 -9.95 15.46
C TYR A 493 0.59 -9.43 16.86
N VAL A 494 0.55 -8.11 17.06
CA VAL A 494 0.18 -7.53 18.37
C VAL A 494 -1.27 -7.89 18.75
N VAL A 495 -2.19 -7.88 17.78
CA VAL A 495 -3.58 -8.31 18.01
C VAL A 495 -3.68 -9.83 18.22
N TYR A 496 -2.89 -10.64 17.51
CA TYR A 496 -2.76 -12.08 17.73
C TYR A 496 -2.28 -12.39 19.17
N LEU A 497 -1.26 -11.67 19.62
CA LEU A 497 -0.71 -11.80 20.96
C LEU A 497 -1.76 -11.49 22.04
N ALA A 498 -2.48 -10.37 21.90
CA ALA A 498 -3.58 -10.04 22.81
C ALA A 498 -4.67 -11.13 22.82
N LYS A 499 -5.03 -11.69 21.65
CA LYS A 499 -6.01 -12.78 21.56
C LYS A 499 -5.53 -14.08 22.22
N LYS A 500 -4.23 -14.40 22.16
CA LYS A 500 -3.64 -15.54 22.90
C LYS A 500 -3.73 -15.33 24.42
N ASN A 501 -3.64 -14.07 24.86
CA ASN A 501 -3.70 -13.66 26.26
C ASN A 501 -5.08 -13.08 26.66
N GLY A 502 -6.17 -13.82 26.37
CA GLY A 502 -7.51 -13.50 26.86
C GLY A 502 -8.15 -12.21 26.32
N GLY A 503 -7.61 -11.63 25.24
CA GLY A 503 -8.07 -10.38 24.63
C GLY A 503 -7.32 -9.13 25.08
N GLN A 504 -6.29 -9.26 25.92
CA GLN A 504 -5.48 -8.15 26.43
C GLN A 504 -3.99 -8.40 26.17
N LEU A 505 -3.20 -7.34 26.01
CA LEU A 505 -1.75 -7.50 25.90
C LEU A 505 -1.14 -8.03 27.22
N PRO A 506 -0.07 -8.84 27.19
CA PRO A 506 0.59 -9.36 28.40
C PRO A 506 0.97 -8.31 29.44
N THR A 507 1.30 -7.08 29.00
CA THR A 507 1.58 -5.93 29.87
C THR A 507 0.60 -4.77 29.63
N GLN A 508 -0.68 -5.08 29.43
CA GLN A 508 -1.77 -4.12 29.18
C GLN A 508 -1.90 -3.06 30.29
N ASP A 509 -1.60 -3.44 31.53
CA ASP A 509 -1.57 -2.59 32.74
C ASP A 509 -0.51 -1.46 32.67
N GLN A 510 0.51 -1.63 31.84
CA GLN A 510 1.64 -0.71 31.70
C GLN A 510 1.43 0.32 30.57
N ILE A 511 0.31 0.24 29.86
CA ILE A 511 -0.04 1.14 28.77
C ILE A 511 -0.65 2.41 29.34
N GLN A 512 0.04 3.53 29.17
CA GLN A 512 -0.42 4.85 29.59
C GLN A 512 -1.55 5.36 28.68
N SER A 513 -2.45 6.13 29.25
CA SER A 513 -3.50 6.83 28.50
C SER A 513 -2.89 7.89 27.58
N LEU A 514 -3.29 7.89 26.30
CA LEU A 514 -2.90 8.92 25.33
C LEU A 514 -4.16 9.68 24.86
N PRO A 515 -4.51 10.81 25.50
CA PRO A 515 -5.66 11.64 25.12
C PRO A 515 -5.36 12.44 23.85
N TYR A 516 -5.26 11.72 22.72
CA TYR A 516 -4.96 12.25 21.40
C TYR A 516 -5.99 11.72 20.40
N SER A 517 -6.23 12.49 19.34
CA SER A 517 -6.95 11.99 18.18
C SER A 517 -5.97 11.47 17.11
N VAL A 518 -6.38 10.42 16.39
CA VAL A 518 -5.57 9.78 15.35
C VAL A 518 -6.40 9.59 14.09
N THR A 519 -5.93 10.10 12.95
CA THR A 519 -6.43 9.66 11.63
C THR A 519 -5.61 8.48 11.15
N LEU A 520 -6.15 7.26 11.24
CA LEU A 520 -5.50 6.05 10.77
C LEU A 520 -5.84 5.76 9.30
N HIS A 521 -4.85 5.89 8.42
CA HIS A 521 -4.88 5.39 7.06
C HIS A 521 -4.61 3.87 7.03
N HIS A 522 -5.67 3.10 6.75
CA HIS A 522 -5.61 1.64 6.59
C HIS A 522 -5.03 1.32 5.20
N ALA A 523 -3.78 0.87 5.16
CA ALA A 523 -2.97 0.87 3.95
C ALA A 523 -3.40 -0.21 2.93
N CYS A 524 -3.18 0.03 1.63
CA CYS A 524 -3.67 -0.87 0.58
C CYS A 524 -3.17 -2.31 0.73
N HIS A 525 -1.88 -2.54 1.04
CA HIS A 525 -1.34 -3.89 1.22
C HIS A 525 -1.64 -4.52 2.58
N ALA A 526 -2.08 -3.74 3.59
CA ALA A 526 -2.64 -4.30 4.83
C ALA A 526 -4.06 -4.85 4.54
N ARG A 527 -4.86 -4.04 3.83
CA ARG A 527 -6.21 -4.41 3.35
C ARG A 527 -6.22 -5.57 2.36
N ALA A 528 -5.20 -5.68 1.50
CA ALA A 528 -5.08 -6.77 0.53
C ALA A 528 -4.88 -8.15 1.20
N GLN A 529 -4.35 -8.19 2.43
CA GLN A 529 -4.19 -9.45 3.18
C GLN A 529 -5.51 -9.99 3.76
N ASN A 530 -6.62 -9.25 3.66
CA ASN A 530 -7.94 -9.62 4.16
C ASN A 530 -8.01 -10.01 5.66
N ILE A 531 -7.14 -9.41 6.49
CA ILE A 531 -7.03 -9.70 7.93
C ILE A 531 -7.89 -8.79 8.83
N GLY A 532 -8.71 -7.91 8.25
CA GLY A 532 -9.38 -6.81 8.96
C GLY A 532 -8.45 -5.64 9.26
N ASN A 533 -8.94 -4.61 9.95
CA ASN A 533 -8.15 -3.42 10.27
C ASN A 533 -7.34 -3.60 11.56
N LYS A 534 -6.22 -4.32 11.43
CA LYS A 534 -5.37 -4.67 12.57
C LYS A 534 -4.66 -3.46 13.18
N GLY A 535 -4.30 -2.44 12.40
CA GLY A 535 -3.83 -1.17 12.94
C GLY A 535 -4.84 -0.52 13.90
N HIS A 536 -6.14 -0.53 13.57
CA HIS A 536 -7.20 0.02 14.44
C HIS A 536 -7.45 -0.86 15.66
N GLU A 537 -7.53 -2.19 15.50
CA GLU A 537 -7.65 -3.13 16.62
C GLU A 537 -6.49 -2.96 17.61
N MET A 538 -5.25 -2.76 17.12
CA MET A 538 -4.07 -2.54 17.96
C MET A 538 -4.12 -1.21 18.72
N LEU A 539 -4.54 -0.10 18.09
CA LEU A 539 -4.61 1.19 18.77
C LEU A 539 -5.67 1.23 19.89
N LYS A 540 -6.71 0.37 19.83
CA LYS A 540 -7.71 0.24 20.90
C LYS A 540 -7.15 -0.29 22.23
N PHE A 541 -5.93 -0.85 22.26
CA PHE A 541 -5.26 -1.20 23.52
C PHE A 541 -4.77 0.03 24.30
N ILE A 542 -4.80 1.23 23.72
CA ILE A 542 -4.35 2.47 24.36
C ILE A 542 -5.56 3.19 24.98
N PRO A 543 -5.62 3.39 26.31
CA PRO A 543 -6.69 4.16 26.92
C PRO A 543 -6.71 5.62 26.42
N GLY A 544 -7.89 6.22 26.37
CA GLY A 544 -8.06 7.65 26.04
C GLY A 544 -7.85 8.04 24.57
N ILE A 545 -7.37 7.13 23.71
CA ILE A 545 -7.09 7.47 22.31
C ILE A 545 -8.37 7.46 21.44
N ASN A 546 -8.54 8.47 20.59
CA ASN A 546 -9.67 8.56 19.67
C ASN A 546 -9.20 8.30 18.23
N VAL A 547 -9.60 7.17 17.63
CA VAL A 547 -9.11 6.74 16.31
C VAL A 547 -10.19 6.84 15.24
N SER A 548 -9.99 7.73 14.27
CA SER A 548 -10.70 7.75 13.00
C SER A 548 -9.99 6.81 12.01
N VAL A 549 -10.73 6.20 11.08
CA VAL A 549 -10.17 5.30 10.05
C VAL A 549 -10.52 5.82 8.66
N ILE A 550 -9.53 5.86 7.76
CA ILE A 550 -9.73 6.13 6.33
C ILE A 550 -9.18 5.00 5.45
N GLN A 551 -10.01 4.55 4.52
CA GLN A 551 -9.74 3.43 3.59
C GLN A 551 -9.70 3.88 2.11
N LYS A 552 -9.11 5.05 1.84
CA LYS A 552 -8.85 5.56 0.49
C LYS A 552 -7.36 5.37 0.16
N CYS A 553 -7.04 5.26 -1.13
CA CYS A 553 -5.64 5.15 -1.58
C CYS A 553 -4.87 6.42 -1.20
N SER A 554 -3.68 6.29 -0.60
CA SER A 554 -2.78 7.43 -0.39
C SER A 554 -2.17 7.97 -1.68
N GLY A 555 -2.17 7.19 -2.77
CA GLY A 555 -1.52 7.51 -4.05
C GLY A 555 -0.05 7.11 -4.17
N HIS A 556 0.67 6.84 -3.08
CA HIS A 556 2.12 6.59 -3.10
C HIS A 556 2.57 5.43 -4.03
N GLY A 557 1.84 4.30 -4.07
CA GLY A 557 2.06 3.20 -5.03
C GLY A 557 3.47 2.60 -5.09
N GLY A 558 4.19 2.53 -3.97
CA GLY A 558 5.58 2.06 -3.97
C GLY A 558 6.52 3.05 -4.65
N SER A 559 7.17 2.62 -5.73
CA SER A 559 8.00 3.51 -6.57
C SER A 559 7.16 4.46 -7.44
N PHE A 560 5.95 4.03 -7.85
CA PHE A 560 5.04 4.73 -8.75
C PHE A 560 4.90 6.22 -8.43
N GLY A 561 4.50 6.56 -7.20
CA GLY A 561 4.20 7.94 -6.81
C GLY A 561 5.41 8.86 -6.72
N THR A 562 6.64 8.32 -6.81
CA THR A 562 7.87 9.13 -6.87
C THR A 562 8.29 9.46 -8.31
N LYS A 563 7.87 8.67 -9.31
CA LYS A 563 8.23 8.88 -10.72
C LYS A 563 7.64 10.19 -11.26
N LYS A 564 8.38 10.88 -12.15
CA LYS A 564 7.95 12.15 -12.77
C LYS A 564 6.58 12.06 -13.45
N GLU A 565 6.39 11.02 -14.24
CA GLU A 565 5.17 10.69 -15.00
C GLU A 565 3.93 10.42 -14.15
N HIS A 566 4.08 10.23 -12.83
CA HIS A 566 3.02 9.70 -11.96
C HIS A 566 2.83 10.51 -10.67
N PHE A 567 3.77 11.39 -10.30
CA PHE A 567 3.69 12.18 -9.07
C PHE A 567 2.38 12.98 -8.93
N ASP A 568 1.96 13.70 -9.97
CA ASP A 568 0.71 14.48 -9.91
C ASP A 568 -0.54 13.58 -9.79
N THR A 569 -0.50 12.37 -10.35
CA THR A 569 -1.53 11.33 -10.14
C THR A 569 -1.51 10.83 -8.68
N ALA A 570 -0.34 10.58 -8.11
CA ALA A 570 -0.19 10.18 -6.71
C ALA A 570 -0.67 11.27 -5.74
N VAL A 571 -0.43 12.54 -6.04
CA VAL A 571 -0.97 13.69 -5.29
C VAL A 571 -2.50 13.76 -5.43
N LYS A 572 -3.05 13.62 -6.64
CA LYS A 572 -4.51 13.56 -6.92
C LYS A 572 -5.20 12.51 -6.04
N TYR A 573 -4.64 11.30 -5.92
CA TYR A 573 -5.20 10.24 -5.08
C TYR A 573 -5.01 10.46 -3.57
N GLY A 574 -3.93 11.11 -3.14
CA GLY A 574 -3.71 11.46 -1.74
C GLY A 574 -4.64 12.56 -1.22
N LYS A 575 -5.09 13.48 -2.07
CA LYS A 575 -5.91 14.66 -1.68
C LYS A 575 -7.16 14.33 -0.85
N PRO A 576 -8.00 13.33 -1.18
CA PRO A 576 -9.13 12.93 -0.32
C PRO A 576 -8.71 12.46 1.09
N VAL A 577 -7.53 11.84 1.23
CA VAL A 577 -7.01 11.42 2.53
C VAL A 577 -6.47 12.61 3.31
N ALA A 578 -5.65 13.46 2.68
CA ALA A 578 -5.18 14.72 3.26
C ALA A 578 -6.33 15.62 3.72
N LYS A 579 -7.40 15.74 2.92
CA LYS A 579 -8.60 16.50 3.32
C LYS A 579 -9.27 15.92 4.57
N LYS A 580 -9.37 14.59 4.71
CA LYS A 580 -9.95 13.95 5.90
C LYS A 580 -9.07 14.16 7.13
N ILE A 581 -7.74 14.06 6.98
CA ILE A 581 -6.75 14.36 8.02
C ILE A 581 -6.96 15.78 8.57
N LEU A 582 -7.04 16.79 7.68
CA LEU A 582 -7.28 18.17 8.10
C LEU A 582 -8.63 18.33 8.83
N GLN A 583 -9.70 17.77 8.26
CA GLN A 583 -11.03 17.82 8.86
C GLN A 583 -11.14 17.12 10.22
N ASP A 584 -10.40 16.04 10.44
CA ASP A 584 -10.38 15.32 11.72
C ASP A 584 -9.53 16.05 12.77
N SER A 585 -8.44 16.68 12.34
CA SER A 585 -7.61 17.54 13.20
C SER A 585 -8.37 18.80 13.64
N GLU A 586 -9.10 19.45 12.74
CA GLU A 586 -9.94 20.62 13.02
C GLU A 586 -11.10 20.29 13.99
N LYS A 587 -11.70 19.10 13.86
CA LYS A 587 -12.80 18.62 14.71
C LYS A 587 -12.34 17.99 16.03
N SER A 588 -11.03 17.79 16.21
CA SER A 588 -10.48 17.24 17.45
C SER A 588 -10.63 18.24 18.59
N ASN A 589 -11.23 17.79 19.69
CA ASN A 589 -11.17 18.48 20.99
C ASN A 589 -9.87 18.15 21.75
N GLU A 590 -9.11 17.14 21.31
CA GLU A 590 -7.80 16.82 21.87
C GLU A 590 -6.73 17.74 21.30
N HIS A 591 -5.88 18.34 22.14
CA HIS A 591 -4.80 19.28 21.75
C HIS A 591 -3.72 18.70 20.81
N ARG A 592 -3.76 17.39 20.50
CA ARG A 592 -2.80 16.72 19.61
C ARG A 592 -3.53 15.77 18.66
N HIS A 593 -3.26 15.94 17.37
CA HIS A 593 -3.74 15.07 16.30
C HIS A 593 -2.58 14.38 15.60
N ILE A 594 -2.63 13.05 15.46
CA ILE A 594 -1.59 12.25 14.79
C ILE A 594 -2.13 11.62 13.51
N VAL A 595 -1.34 11.64 12.44
CA VAL A 595 -1.60 10.86 11.22
C VAL A 595 -0.89 9.53 11.33
N ALA A 596 -1.65 8.44 11.34
CA ALA A 596 -1.11 7.09 11.40
C ALA A 596 -1.27 6.37 10.07
N SER A 597 -0.29 5.56 9.67
CA SER A 597 -0.40 4.67 8.51
C SER A 597 0.44 3.41 8.69
N GLU A 598 -0.15 2.24 8.44
CA GLU A 598 0.55 0.95 8.46
C GLU A 598 1.63 0.85 7.37
N CYS A 599 1.52 1.63 6.29
CA CYS A 599 2.61 1.81 5.34
C CYS A 599 3.40 3.08 5.69
N PRO A 600 4.69 2.98 6.09
CA PRO A 600 5.48 4.15 6.45
C PRO A 600 5.76 5.09 5.28
N LEU A 601 5.79 4.59 4.04
CA LEU A 601 5.95 5.42 2.83
C LEU A 601 4.65 6.14 2.46
N ALA A 602 3.49 5.52 2.73
CA ALA A 602 2.21 6.20 2.58
C ALA A 602 2.06 7.34 3.60
N ALA A 603 2.58 7.18 4.83
CA ALA A 603 2.59 8.23 5.85
C ALA A 603 3.30 9.51 5.35
N GLU A 604 4.54 9.36 4.85
CA GLU A 604 5.33 10.48 4.33
C GLU A 604 4.67 11.15 3.11
N HIS A 605 4.16 10.36 2.17
CA HIS A 605 3.45 10.89 1.00
C HIS A 605 2.16 11.63 1.40
N LEU A 606 1.40 11.10 2.36
CA LEU A 606 0.21 11.79 2.89
C LEU A 606 0.57 13.09 3.61
N SER A 607 1.67 13.13 4.36
CA SER A 607 2.20 14.36 4.94
C SER A 607 2.48 15.40 3.87
N GLN A 608 3.25 15.01 2.84
CA GLN A 608 3.58 15.88 1.71
C GLN A 608 2.33 16.41 1.01
N VAL A 609 1.33 15.56 0.73
CA VAL A 609 0.07 15.99 0.10
C VAL A 609 -0.75 16.89 1.04
N THR A 610 -0.66 16.70 2.36
CA THR A 610 -1.32 17.54 3.36
C THR A 610 -0.68 18.94 3.41
N SER A 611 0.65 19.05 3.43
CA SER A 611 1.37 20.34 3.31
C SER A 611 1.00 21.06 2.01
N MET A 612 1.05 20.34 0.89
CA MET A 612 0.69 20.88 -0.44
C MET A 612 -0.76 21.38 -0.53
N SER A 613 -1.66 20.88 0.32
CA SER A 613 -3.08 21.26 0.32
C SER A 613 -3.38 22.55 1.08
N LYS A 614 -2.39 23.15 1.74
CA LYS A 614 -2.53 24.36 2.58
C LYS A 614 -1.83 25.62 2.07
N GLU A 615 -1.13 25.52 0.93
CA GLU A 615 -0.21 26.58 0.43
C GLU A 615 0.98 26.89 1.36
N GLU A 616 1.19 26.11 2.42
CA GLU A 616 2.34 26.21 3.31
C GLU A 616 3.61 25.65 2.64
N LYS A 617 4.61 26.52 2.44
CA LYS A 617 5.95 26.12 2.00
C LYS A 617 6.76 25.62 3.18
N GLU A 618 7.15 24.35 3.13
CA GLU A 618 8.19 23.70 3.95
C GLU A 618 8.06 23.87 5.47
N GLY A 619 7.34 22.96 6.12
CA GLY A 619 7.25 22.86 7.57
C GLY A 619 6.39 21.68 8.03
N LEU A 620 6.39 21.40 9.34
CA LEU A 620 5.34 20.57 9.94
C LEU A 620 4.01 21.29 9.80
N VAL A 621 3.00 20.61 9.25
CA VAL A 621 1.69 21.21 9.01
C VAL A 621 1.00 21.48 10.34
N THR A 622 0.56 22.72 10.57
CA THR A 622 -0.17 23.11 11.79
C THR A 622 -1.62 23.46 11.47
N THR A 623 -2.58 22.76 12.06
CA THR A 623 -4.03 23.13 12.01
C THR A 623 -4.43 23.86 13.28
N VAL A 624 -5.44 24.72 13.17
CA VAL A 624 -6.13 25.27 14.34
C VAL A 624 -7.34 24.39 14.64
N SER A 625 -7.51 23.98 15.90
CA SER A 625 -8.66 23.19 16.36
C SER A 625 -9.93 24.04 16.40
N SER A 626 -11.09 23.41 16.49
CA SER A 626 -12.36 24.11 16.75
C SER A 626 -12.39 24.91 18.07
N GLN A 627 -11.42 24.70 18.97
CA GLN A 627 -11.23 25.44 20.22
C GLN A 627 -10.13 26.51 20.14
N GLY A 628 -9.38 26.60 19.03
CA GLY A 628 -8.30 27.58 18.82
C GLY A 628 -6.88 27.04 19.02
N ASP A 629 -6.72 25.76 19.37
CA ASP A 629 -5.41 25.16 19.66
C ASP A 629 -4.60 24.87 18.38
N LEU A 630 -3.28 25.06 18.44
CA LEU A 630 -2.36 24.67 17.37
C LEU A 630 -2.03 23.17 17.44
N HIS A 631 -2.62 22.37 16.56
CA HIS A 631 -2.24 20.96 16.37
C HIS A 631 -1.12 20.84 15.33
N GLN A 632 0.00 20.24 15.71
CA GLN A 632 1.07 19.86 14.79
C GLN A 632 0.79 18.45 14.23
N ILE A 633 0.77 18.31 12.91
CA ILE A 633 0.52 17.03 12.25
C ILE A 633 1.82 16.20 12.24
N GLU A 634 1.88 15.24 13.17
CA GLU A 634 2.92 14.20 13.21
C GLU A 634 2.53 12.97 12.39
N ASN A 635 3.46 12.40 11.62
CA ASN A 635 3.28 11.12 10.96
C ASN A 635 3.88 9.98 11.80
N LYS A 636 3.10 8.93 12.06
CA LYS A 636 3.58 7.73 12.77
C LYS A 636 3.11 6.44 12.11
N HIS A 637 3.85 5.37 12.33
CA HIS A 637 3.32 4.02 12.23
C HIS A 637 2.49 3.70 13.49
N PRO A 638 1.38 2.94 13.42
CA PRO A 638 0.60 2.57 14.61
C PRO A 638 1.40 1.94 15.76
N ILE A 639 2.48 1.20 15.45
CA ILE A 639 3.37 0.61 16.47
C ILE A 639 4.15 1.66 17.27
N GLU A 640 4.45 2.82 16.68
CA GLU A 640 5.17 3.91 17.36
C GLU A 640 4.25 4.64 18.36
N ILE A 641 2.94 4.69 18.08
CA ILE A 641 1.94 5.22 19.01
C ILE A 641 1.78 4.25 20.20
N LEU A 642 1.71 2.95 19.95
CA LEU A 642 1.68 1.95 21.02
C LEU A 642 2.97 1.96 21.86
N ALA A 643 4.15 2.09 21.24
CA ALA A 643 5.40 2.26 21.96
C ALA A 643 5.42 3.53 22.82
N GLN A 644 4.90 4.65 22.32
CA GLN A 644 4.76 5.88 23.09
C GLN A 644 3.87 5.68 24.32
N ALA A 645 2.78 4.91 24.20
CA ALA A 645 1.91 4.56 25.34
C ALA A 645 2.63 3.67 26.37
N TYR A 646 3.60 2.85 25.95
CA TYR A 646 4.53 2.13 26.84
C TYR A 646 5.69 3.00 27.39
N GLY A 647 5.65 4.33 27.20
CA GLY A 647 6.69 5.25 27.66
C GLY A 647 7.97 5.24 26.84
N TYR A 648 7.95 4.75 25.58
CA TYR A 648 9.12 4.78 24.71
C TYR A 648 9.48 6.22 24.32
N VAL A 649 10.62 6.69 24.83
CA VAL A 649 11.24 7.95 24.43
C VAL A 649 12.33 7.67 23.40
N ARG A 650 12.19 8.24 22.20
CA ARG A 650 13.21 8.19 21.15
C ARG A 650 14.46 8.94 21.63
N LYS A 651 15.59 8.22 21.74
CA LYS A 651 16.93 8.79 21.99
C LYS A 651 17.54 9.38 20.72
#